data_AF-A0A7W5IFD7-F1
#
_entry.id   AF-A0A7W5IFD7-F1
#
_cell.length_a   1.000
_cell.length_b   1.000
_cell.length_c   1.000
_cell.angle_alpha   90.00
_cell.angle_beta   90.00
_cell.angle_gamma   90.00
#
_symmetry.space_group_name_H-M   'P 1'
#
loop_
_entity.id
_entity.type
_entity.pdbx_description
1 polymer ?
#
loop_
_entity_poly.entity_id
_entity_poly.type
_entity_poly.pdbx_seq_one_letter_code
_entity_poly.pdbx_strand_id
1 'polypeptide(L)'
;MAVTLTNDTLAKLARAFGKDTPSYTAIVNAAGKSSYLAGELNAFGADKNWAIEIGKSGTGVSADPSKQVISISSDWNESGDRFATTLAHELGHALLQNGTGGPTANTPKDAIASMHVNEGVALASEYIVAVQLGLIGGSAGNMHSDGGNVLTPQLSSIAKSLGVNVNTVLYGSSDALKLTSPTSKIVEAGGNFYSKFPPSTAPNLTYDEYAADWWIIDHCGINPKTVDWNKIKGPTITYSDTTVNGKSACVINTDKIPFLSGAGGAAASLQISGMVVTDGYVTANLFGTNGMIVEQLKLSYSGFKVQDIYFGSNGKPTQQFDFRTDKSFTKYDFATDGSQTATLYGTTGQIAEIAKFNTSGFKTMDTFFGSNGKAIQQFEYKTDKSYTKYDFATDGSQTATLFGTTGQIVEIAKFNTSGFKTMDTFFGSNGKAIQQFEYKTDKSYTKYDFATDGSQTATLYGTTGQMVEIAKFNTSGFKTVDTFFGSNGKAIQQFEFKTDKSYTKYDFATDGSQTATLYGTTGQVFEIAKFNASGFKTVDTFFGSNGKAIQQFEFKTDKSYTKYDFSVDGSQTAMLYGTAGKLVEFAKFNPSGVKIQDTFYGTDGKATQQYNFNLDKSYTLYNFVADGSQTATLYGVNGQVTEYAKFNAGGMKTQDIFFGSNGKSTQQFDFNPDKSYTWHGFNADGSQSGALFDSNGKIAEQVQFNSNGLKTQDISYNPNGTKKQQFEFALDKSYVSHKFEGPMEYVGMFGSNNIIFDYYQFSSGKMILHDFFDKSGRIIEADRYGADGKLSGFSKYLYNNDGSYWSNDYNATGNLLAKALYGNGGQVLTQASIYSNKLGGVGFGNLIAFGQI
;
A
#
# COMPACT_ATOMS: atom_id res chain seq x y z
N MET A 1 -21.92 93.05 -61.55
CA MET A 1 -20.48 93.15 -61.86
C MET A 1 -20.09 91.85 -62.53
N ALA A 2 -19.44 91.90 -63.70
CA ALA A 2 -18.98 90.69 -64.37
C ALA A 2 -17.86 90.03 -63.55
N VAL A 3 -18.00 88.74 -63.24
CA VAL A 3 -16.97 87.97 -62.55
C VAL A 3 -15.93 87.51 -63.58
N THR A 4 -14.66 87.83 -63.36
CA THR A 4 -13.57 87.41 -64.26
C THR A 4 -12.97 86.09 -63.77
N LEU A 5 -12.63 85.19 -64.71
CA LEU A 5 -11.94 83.94 -64.39
C LEU A 5 -10.51 84.22 -63.89
N THR A 6 -10.10 83.51 -62.85
CA THR A 6 -8.74 83.60 -62.29
C THR A 6 -7.73 82.85 -63.16
N ASN A 7 -6.43 83.18 -63.01
CA ASN A 7 -5.36 82.47 -63.72
C ASN A 7 -5.31 80.97 -63.39
N ASP A 8 -5.60 80.59 -62.14
CA ASP A 8 -5.62 79.19 -61.71
C ASP A 8 -6.73 78.41 -62.42
N THR A 9 -7.92 79.01 -62.53
CA THR A 9 -9.06 78.44 -63.27
C THR A 9 -8.74 78.31 -64.76
N LEU A 10 -8.18 79.35 -65.39
CA LEU A 10 -7.78 79.30 -66.80
C LEU A 10 -6.74 78.20 -67.04
N ALA A 11 -5.75 78.05 -66.15
CA ALA A 11 -4.76 76.99 -66.23
C ALA A 11 -5.38 75.59 -66.04
N LYS A 12 -6.36 75.44 -65.14
CA LYS A 12 -7.07 74.19 -64.91
C LYS A 12 -7.93 73.78 -66.11
N LEU A 13 -8.67 74.72 -66.70
CA LEU A 13 -9.43 74.50 -67.94
C LEU A 13 -8.51 74.18 -69.13
N ALA A 14 -7.39 74.89 -69.26
CA ALA A 14 -6.42 74.65 -70.32
C ALA A 14 -5.77 73.26 -70.21
N ARG A 15 -5.54 72.74 -69.00
CA ARG A 15 -5.06 71.37 -68.79
C ARG A 15 -6.08 70.31 -69.22
N ALA A 16 -7.35 70.55 -68.94
CA ALA A 16 -8.42 69.61 -69.24
C ALA A 16 -8.80 69.58 -70.73
N PHE A 17 -8.95 70.75 -71.35
CA PHE A 17 -9.49 70.89 -72.71
C PHE A 17 -8.46 71.28 -73.77
N GLY A 18 -7.22 71.61 -73.37
CA GLY A 18 -6.24 72.28 -74.20
C GLY A 18 -6.50 73.79 -74.26
N LYS A 19 -5.45 74.60 -74.09
CA LYS A 19 -5.56 76.07 -74.21
C LYS A 19 -6.01 76.45 -75.62
N ASP A 20 -6.93 77.41 -75.73
CA ASP A 20 -7.43 77.97 -76.99
C ASP A 20 -8.14 76.96 -77.93
N THR A 21 -8.52 75.78 -77.43
CA THR A 21 -9.38 74.85 -78.17
C THR A 21 -10.82 75.36 -78.22
N PRO A 22 -11.68 74.84 -79.13
CA PRO A 22 -13.09 75.23 -79.19
C PRO A 22 -13.82 75.03 -77.86
N SER A 23 -13.58 73.92 -77.16
CA SER A 23 -14.21 73.62 -75.85
C SER A 23 -13.73 74.56 -74.75
N TYR A 24 -12.42 74.83 -74.68
CA TYR A 24 -11.85 75.81 -73.76
C TYR A 24 -12.44 77.21 -73.99
N THR A 25 -12.44 77.66 -75.25
CA THR A 25 -12.95 78.99 -75.64
C THR A 25 -14.45 79.11 -75.37
N ALA A 26 -15.21 78.05 -75.64
CA ALA A 26 -16.64 77.99 -75.36
C ALA A 26 -16.95 78.17 -73.86
N ILE A 27 -16.25 77.44 -72.98
CA ILE A 27 -16.46 77.56 -71.53
C ILE A 27 -16.06 78.95 -71.03
N VAL A 28 -14.92 79.49 -71.50
CA VAL A 28 -14.47 80.84 -71.13
C VAL A 28 -15.49 81.90 -71.58
N ASN A 29 -16.05 81.75 -72.79
CA ASN A 29 -17.09 82.66 -73.30
C ASN A 29 -18.41 82.52 -72.51
N ALA A 30 -18.82 81.29 -72.17
CA ALA A 30 -19.99 81.04 -71.35
C ALA A 30 -19.85 81.64 -69.94
N ALA A 31 -18.67 81.51 -69.32
CA ALA A 31 -18.34 82.16 -68.05
C ALA A 31 -18.37 83.70 -68.16
N GLY A 32 -17.99 84.26 -69.31
CA GLY A 32 -18.13 85.69 -69.59
C GLY A 32 -19.58 86.18 -69.63
N LYS A 33 -20.53 85.30 -69.96
CA LYS A 33 -21.98 85.57 -69.98
C LYS A 33 -22.68 85.24 -68.65
N SER A 34 -22.23 84.20 -67.95
CA SER A 34 -22.77 83.74 -66.67
C SER A 34 -21.80 84.05 -65.52
N SER A 35 -22.13 85.08 -64.73
CA SER A 35 -21.36 85.43 -63.53
C SER A 35 -21.41 84.34 -62.46
N TYR A 36 -22.45 83.50 -62.47
CA TYR A 36 -22.53 82.33 -61.60
C TYR A 36 -21.51 81.25 -62.02
N LEU A 37 -21.50 80.85 -63.30
CA LEU A 37 -20.54 79.87 -63.84
C LEU A 37 -19.09 80.33 -63.65
N ALA A 38 -18.80 81.61 -63.89
CA ALA A 38 -17.46 82.16 -63.62
C ALA A 38 -17.05 82.03 -62.15
N GLY A 39 -18.01 82.21 -61.23
CA GLY A 39 -17.79 82.01 -59.81
C GLY A 39 -17.56 80.54 -59.44
N GLU A 40 -18.33 79.61 -60.00
CA GLU A 40 -18.15 78.17 -59.81
C GLU A 40 -16.81 77.68 -60.34
N LEU A 41 -16.44 78.08 -61.56
CA LEU A 41 -15.15 77.76 -62.16
C LEU A 41 -13.98 78.35 -61.36
N ASN A 42 -14.17 79.53 -60.75
CA ASN A 42 -13.18 80.10 -59.83
C ASN A 42 -13.05 79.29 -58.53
N ALA A 43 -14.16 78.87 -57.94
CA ALA A 43 -14.14 78.01 -56.76
C ALA A 43 -13.51 76.64 -57.06
N PHE A 44 -13.87 76.02 -58.18
CA PHE A 44 -13.26 74.78 -58.65
C PHE A 44 -11.79 74.94 -59.01
N GLY A 45 -11.40 76.06 -59.60
CA GLY A 45 -10.00 76.39 -59.91
C GLY A 45 -9.14 76.50 -58.65
N ALA A 46 -9.70 77.07 -57.58
CA ALA A 46 -9.04 77.21 -56.29
C ALA A 46 -8.91 75.86 -55.53
N ASP A 47 -9.84 74.92 -55.74
CA ASP A 47 -9.73 73.57 -55.20
C ASP A 47 -8.66 72.77 -55.96
N LYS A 48 -7.54 72.46 -55.29
CA LYS A 48 -6.41 71.74 -55.91
C LYS A 48 -6.62 70.23 -56.03
N ASN A 49 -7.58 69.68 -55.29
CA ASN A 49 -7.82 68.24 -55.22
C ASN A 49 -8.69 67.77 -56.38
N TRP A 50 -9.63 68.61 -56.81
CA TRP A 50 -10.47 68.27 -57.95
C TRP A 50 -9.75 68.43 -59.29
N ALA A 51 -10.08 67.62 -60.29
CA ALA A 51 -9.60 67.78 -61.67
C ALA A 51 -10.73 67.58 -62.69
N ILE A 52 -10.53 68.03 -63.92
CA ILE A 52 -11.36 67.62 -65.06
C ILE A 52 -10.50 66.71 -65.93
N GLU A 53 -11.02 65.54 -66.28
CA GLU A 53 -10.34 64.56 -67.11
C GLU A 53 -11.18 64.21 -68.34
N ILE A 54 -10.51 63.96 -69.47
CA ILE A 54 -11.16 63.43 -70.66
C ILE A 54 -11.19 61.91 -70.54
N GLY A 55 -12.38 61.38 -70.24
CA GLY A 55 -12.67 59.97 -70.01
C GLY A 55 -12.86 59.16 -71.29
N LYS A 56 -13.23 57.90 -71.13
CA LYS A 56 -13.46 56.96 -72.24
C LYS A 56 -14.73 57.33 -73.01
N SER A 57 -14.75 57.09 -74.32
CA SER A 57 -15.97 57.22 -75.14
C SER A 57 -17.14 56.41 -74.56
N GLY A 58 -18.33 57.02 -74.61
CA GLY A 58 -19.59 56.44 -74.12
C GLY A 58 -19.86 56.57 -72.62
N THR A 59 -19.04 57.28 -71.83
CA THR A 59 -19.27 57.40 -70.36
C THR A 59 -20.08 58.62 -69.94
N GLY A 60 -20.37 59.54 -70.86
CA GLY A 60 -21.02 60.81 -70.55
C GLY A 60 -20.13 61.76 -69.75
N VAL A 61 -20.74 62.76 -69.11
CA VAL A 61 -20.10 63.67 -68.16
C VAL A 61 -20.52 63.23 -66.76
N SER A 62 -19.58 63.12 -65.82
CA SER A 62 -19.89 62.75 -64.44
C SER A 62 -18.81 63.18 -63.45
N ALA A 63 -19.22 63.55 -62.24
CA ALA A 63 -18.35 63.71 -61.09
C ALA A 63 -18.09 62.36 -60.40
N ASP A 64 -16.82 62.06 -60.13
CA ASP A 64 -16.37 60.95 -59.29
C ASP A 64 -15.76 61.55 -58.01
N PRO A 65 -16.55 61.71 -56.93
CA PRO A 65 -16.08 62.29 -55.67
C PRO A 65 -14.95 61.49 -55.02
N SER A 66 -14.87 60.18 -55.29
CA SER A 66 -13.85 59.31 -54.70
C SER A 66 -12.47 59.55 -55.30
N LYS A 67 -12.43 59.96 -56.57
CA LYS A 67 -11.21 60.38 -57.26
C LYS A 67 -11.04 61.90 -57.29
N GLN A 68 -12.09 62.63 -56.91
CA GLN A 68 -12.18 64.09 -57.04
C GLN A 68 -11.96 64.50 -58.51
N VAL A 69 -12.67 63.87 -59.44
CA VAL A 69 -12.54 64.16 -60.88
C VAL A 69 -13.91 64.38 -61.49
N ILE A 70 -14.05 65.39 -62.34
CA ILE A 70 -15.15 65.48 -63.31
C ILE A 70 -14.66 64.85 -64.62
N SER A 71 -15.18 63.68 -64.95
CA SER A 71 -14.85 62.93 -66.16
C SER A 71 -15.76 63.36 -67.30
N ILE A 72 -15.19 63.63 -68.47
CA ILE A 72 -15.92 64.07 -69.66
C ILE A 72 -15.62 63.10 -70.79
N SER A 73 -16.65 62.45 -71.32
CA SER A 73 -16.52 61.48 -72.41
C SER A 73 -15.71 62.05 -73.57
N SER A 74 -14.73 61.30 -74.10
CA SER A 74 -13.91 61.76 -75.23
C SER A 74 -14.70 62.02 -76.52
N ASP A 75 -15.90 61.46 -76.63
CA ASP A 75 -16.85 61.63 -77.73
C ASP A 75 -18.02 62.59 -77.38
N TRP A 76 -17.92 63.32 -76.27
CA TRP A 76 -18.96 64.29 -75.88
C TRP A 76 -19.07 65.42 -76.91
N ASN A 77 -20.30 65.67 -77.39
CA ASN A 77 -20.54 66.62 -78.47
C ASN A 77 -21.81 67.44 -78.23
N GLU A 78 -21.66 68.56 -77.52
CA GLU A 78 -22.71 69.56 -77.29
C GLU A 78 -22.26 70.95 -77.74
N SER A 79 -23.22 71.85 -77.95
CA SER A 79 -22.89 73.26 -78.17
C SER A 79 -22.20 73.85 -76.95
N GLY A 80 -21.32 74.84 -77.15
CA GLY A 80 -20.52 75.42 -76.08
C GLY A 80 -21.33 75.94 -74.89
N ASP A 81 -22.43 76.66 -75.14
CA ASP A 81 -23.30 77.17 -74.08
C ASP A 81 -24.08 76.02 -73.38
N ARG A 82 -24.47 74.96 -74.10
CA ARG A 82 -25.15 73.79 -73.50
C ARG A 82 -24.20 72.95 -72.65
N PHE A 83 -23.00 72.68 -73.16
CA PHE A 83 -21.95 72.00 -72.41
C PHE A 83 -21.57 72.76 -71.14
N ALA A 84 -21.59 74.10 -71.17
CA ALA A 84 -21.36 74.90 -69.98
C ALA A 84 -22.42 74.66 -68.88
N THR A 85 -23.67 74.36 -69.25
CA THR A 85 -24.70 73.94 -68.28
C THR A 85 -24.43 72.55 -67.74
N THR A 86 -24.06 71.58 -68.58
CA THR A 86 -23.64 70.23 -68.15
C THR A 86 -22.45 70.29 -67.20
N LEU A 87 -21.46 71.13 -67.50
CA LEU A 87 -20.31 71.32 -66.62
C LEU A 87 -20.73 71.97 -65.29
N ALA A 88 -21.65 72.93 -65.30
CA ALA A 88 -22.20 73.52 -64.08
C ALA A 88 -22.89 72.47 -63.19
N HIS A 89 -23.64 71.54 -63.79
CA HIS A 89 -24.22 70.40 -63.08
C HIS A 89 -23.15 69.63 -62.29
N GLU A 90 -22.08 69.19 -62.97
CA GLU A 90 -21.00 68.44 -62.34
C GLU A 90 -20.19 69.26 -61.32
N LEU A 91 -20.03 70.56 -61.57
CA LEU A 91 -19.45 71.48 -60.60
C LEU A 91 -20.33 71.62 -59.36
N GLY A 92 -21.66 71.54 -59.52
CA GLY A 92 -22.61 71.46 -58.43
C GLY A 92 -22.36 70.26 -57.54
N HIS A 93 -22.14 69.06 -58.11
CA HIS A 93 -21.72 67.89 -57.33
C HIS A 93 -20.41 68.15 -56.57
N ALA A 94 -19.40 68.69 -57.25
CA ALA A 94 -18.07 68.86 -56.66
C ALA A 94 -17.99 69.94 -55.57
N LEU A 95 -18.76 71.03 -55.68
CA LEU A 95 -18.56 72.25 -54.91
C LEU A 95 -19.67 72.56 -53.90
N LEU A 96 -20.88 72.10 -54.14
CA LEU A 96 -22.03 72.48 -53.31
C LEU A 96 -22.26 71.45 -52.20
N GLN A 97 -22.80 71.92 -51.07
CA GLN A 97 -23.08 71.08 -49.92
C GLN A 97 -24.05 69.95 -50.31
N ASN A 98 -23.70 68.72 -49.95
CA ASN A 98 -24.40 67.47 -50.31
C ASN A 98 -24.36 67.09 -51.80
N GLY A 99 -23.58 67.79 -52.64
CA GLY A 99 -23.38 67.44 -54.05
C GLY A 99 -22.64 66.11 -54.26
N THR A 100 -21.94 65.58 -53.25
CA THR A 100 -21.25 64.28 -53.29
C THR A 100 -21.84 63.25 -52.32
N GLY A 101 -23.09 63.44 -51.89
CA GLY A 101 -23.79 62.57 -50.95
C GLY A 101 -24.45 63.38 -49.83
N GLY A 102 -25.73 63.09 -49.58
CA GLY A 102 -26.49 63.62 -48.45
C GLY A 102 -26.13 62.94 -47.11
N PRO A 103 -26.94 63.16 -46.06
CA PRO A 103 -26.73 62.53 -44.76
C PRO A 103 -26.71 61.00 -44.86
N THR A 104 -25.97 60.34 -43.96
CA THR A 104 -25.86 58.87 -43.90
C THR A 104 -27.25 58.23 -43.91
N ALA A 105 -27.53 57.43 -44.92
CA ALA A 105 -28.80 56.73 -45.07
C ALA A 105 -28.91 55.56 -44.09
N ASN A 106 -29.97 55.52 -43.29
CA ASN A 106 -30.25 54.40 -42.37
C ASN A 106 -31.36 53.47 -42.87
N THR A 107 -32.03 53.87 -43.97
CA THR A 107 -33.08 53.13 -44.66
C THR A 107 -32.95 53.34 -46.18
N PRO A 108 -33.55 52.47 -47.02
CA PRO A 108 -33.57 52.69 -48.47
C PRO A 108 -34.21 54.04 -48.85
N LYS A 109 -35.21 54.49 -48.07
CA LYS A 109 -35.86 55.79 -48.24
C LYS A 109 -34.92 56.96 -47.96
N ASP A 110 -34.06 56.85 -46.94
CA ASP A 110 -33.04 57.87 -46.68
C ASP A 110 -31.99 57.92 -47.81
N ALA A 111 -31.68 56.77 -48.41
CA ALA A 111 -30.76 56.68 -49.55
C ALA A 111 -31.35 57.40 -50.79
N ILE A 112 -32.64 57.19 -51.06
CA ILE A 112 -33.38 57.94 -52.08
C ILE A 112 -33.37 59.44 -51.80
N ALA A 113 -33.72 59.84 -50.58
CA ALA A 113 -33.75 61.26 -50.21
C ALA A 113 -32.37 61.92 -50.35
N SER A 114 -31.30 61.21 -49.98
CA SER A 114 -29.92 61.64 -50.18
C SER A 114 -29.58 61.80 -51.67
N MET A 115 -30.01 60.86 -52.53
CA MET A 115 -29.83 60.94 -53.98
C MET A 115 -30.58 62.13 -54.59
N HIS A 116 -31.83 62.39 -54.17
CA HIS A 116 -32.61 63.55 -54.62
C HIS A 116 -31.92 64.86 -54.31
N VAL A 117 -31.38 64.99 -53.10
CA VAL A 117 -30.65 66.20 -52.69
C VAL A 117 -29.37 66.36 -53.53
N ASN A 118 -28.64 65.27 -53.75
CA ASN A 118 -27.40 65.26 -54.52
C ASN A 118 -27.63 65.78 -55.95
N GLU A 119 -28.52 65.14 -56.70
CA GLU A 119 -28.88 65.52 -58.08
C GLU A 119 -29.60 66.87 -58.13
N GLY A 120 -30.43 67.17 -57.15
CA GLY A 120 -31.16 68.44 -57.07
C GLY A 120 -30.23 69.65 -56.90
N VAL A 121 -29.15 69.51 -56.13
CA VAL A 121 -28.12 70.54 -55.95
C VAL A 121 -27.36 70.78 -57.24
N ALA A 122 -26.98 69.72 -57.95
CA ALA A 122 -26.34 69.81 -59.25
C ALA A 122 -27.24 70.48 -60.29
N LEU A 123 -28.51 70.09 -60.36
CA LEU A 123 -29.52 70.72 -61.23
C LEU A 123 -29.79 72.18 -60.87
N ALA A 124 -29.73 72.56 -59.60
CA ALA A 124 -29.89 73.96 -59.20
C ALA A 124 -28.77 74.84 -59.75
N SER A 125 -27.53 74.34 -59.75
CA SER A 125 -26.39 75.00 -60.39
C SER A 125 -26.59 75.12 -61.91
N GLU A 126 -26.90 74.00 -62.57
CA GLU A 126 -27.19 73.95 -64.00
C GLU A 126 -28.25 74.96 -64.42
N TYR A 127 -29.35 75.01 -63.67
CA TYR A 127 -30.47 75.92 -63.90
C TYR A 127 -30.05 77.40 -63.85
N ILE A 128 -29.25 77.81 -62.85
CA ILE A 128 -28.80 79.20 -62.73
C ILE A 128 -27.95 79.59 -63.95
N VAL A 129 -27.03 78.71 -64.35
CA VAL A 129 -26.16 78.94 -65.52
C VAL A 129 -27.00 78.99 -66.79
N ALA A 130 -27.94 78.07 -66.97
CA ALA A 130 -28.82 78.05 -68.13
C ALA A 130 -29.63 79.35 -68.28
N VAL A 131 -30.20 79.88 -67.20
CA VAL A 131 -30.93 81.16 -67.25
C VAL A 131 -30.02 82.31 -67.66
N GLN A 132 -28.81 82.39 -67.11
CA GLN A 132 -27.85 83.45 -67.43
C GLN A 132 -27.31 83.37 -68.87
N LEU A 133 -27.29 82.17 -69.45
CA LEU A 133 -26.95 81.94 -70.86
C LEU A 133 -28.14 82.10 -71.81
N GLY A 134 -29.35 82.27 -71.29
CA GLY A 134 -30.59 82.38 -72.08
C GLY A 134 -31.19 81.04 -72.53
N LEU A 135 -30.72 79.92 -71.98
CA LEU A 135 -31.14 78.54 -72.30
C LEU A 135 -32.41 78.11 -71.54
N ILE A 136 -33.48 78.92 -71.65
CA ILE A 136 -34.75 78.73 -70.92
C ILE A 136 -35.90 78.22 -71.81
N GLY A 137 -35.57 77.66 -72.97
CA GLY A 137 -36.51 77.22 -74.00
C GLY A 137 -36.63 78.16 -75.20
N GLY A 138 -37.41 77.75 -76.20
CA GLY A 138 -37.54 78.47 -77.47
C GLY A 138 -36.36 78.22 -78.42
N SER A 139 -36.00 79.21 -79.24
CA SER A 139 -34.93 79.09 -80.24
C SER A 139 -33.51 79.05 -79.64
N ALA A 140 -33.36 79.48 -78.38
CA ALA A 140 -32.08 79.45 -77.67
C ALA A 140 -31.72 78.05 -77.16
N GLY A 141 -32.70 77.14 -77.04
CA GLY A 141 -32.52 75.80 -76.47
C GLY A 141 -32.82 75.73 -74.97
N ASN A 142 -32.61 74.55 -74.37
CA ASN A 142 -32.84 74.26 -72.96
C ASN A 142 -31.51 73.94 -72.25
N MET A 143 -31.52 73.94 -70.92
CA MET A 143 -30.45 73.31 -70.12
C MET A 143 -30.33 71.82 -70.46
N HIS A 144 -29.14 71.25 -70.27
CA HIS A 144 -28.82 69.88 -70.67
C HIS A 144 -29.83 68.85 -70.15
N SER A 145 -30.11 68.90 -68.85
CA SER A 145 -30.96 67.95 -68.13
C SER A 145 -32.45 68.13 -68.43
N ASP A 146 -32.86 69.18 -69.13
CA ASP A 146 -34.27 69.49 -69.44
C ASP A 146 -34.52 69.65 -70.94
N GLY A 147 -34.09 68.66 -71.74
CA GLY A 147 -34.30 68.66 -73.19
C GLY A 147 -35.78 68.86 -73.62
N GLY A 148 -36.74 68.53 -72.74
CA GLY A 148 -38.18 68.68 -72.98
C GLY A 148 -38.80 70.01 -72.53
N ASN A 149 -38.03 70.92 -71.92
CA ASN A 149 -38.51 72.20 -71.35
C ASN A 149 -39.63 72.03 -70.31
N VAL A 150 -39.51 71.02 -69.44
CA VAL A 150 -40.48 70.69 -68.38
C VAL A 150 -40.01 71.26 -67.04
N LEU A 151 -38.75 71.04 -66.69
CA LEU A 151 -38.17 71.43 -65.40
C LEU A 151 -37.89 72.95 -65.34
N THR A 152 -37.33 73.53 -66.40
CA THR A 152 -36.86 74.93 -66.44
C THR A 152 -37.98 75.95 -66.15
N PRO A 153 -39.21 75.81 -66.68
CA PRO A 153 -40.33 76.68 -66.32
C PRO A 153 -40.76 76.53 -64.85
N GLN A 154 -40.73 75.30 -64.33
CA GLN A 154 -41.07 75.02 -62.93
C GLN A 154 -40.05 75.67 -61.98
N LEU A 155 -38.75 75.50 -62.24
CA LEU A 155 -37.68 76.13 -61.47
C LEU A 155 -37.75 77.66 -61.56
N SER A 156 -38.09 78.21 -62.72
CA SER A 156 -38.29 79.67 -62.89
C SER A 156 -39.48 80.23 -62.11
N SER A 157 -40.57 79.47 -62.03
CA SER A 157 -41.71 79.83 -61.17
C SER A 157 -41.31 79.83 -59.68
N ILE A 158 -40.56 78.81 -59.25
CA ILE A 158 -40.07 78.70 -57.88
C ILE A 158 -39.10 79.85 -57.56
N ALA A 159 -38.11 80.12 -58.41
CA ALA A 159 -37.14 81.21 -58.20
C ALA A 159 -37.83 82.57 -58.11
N LYS A 160 -38.83 82.83 -58.97
CA LYS A 160 -39.67 84.04 -58.90
C LYS A 160 -40.45 84.12 -57.59
N SER A 161 -41.00 83.01 -57.09
CA SER A 161 -41.70 82.96 -55.80
C SER A 161 -40.79 83.22 -54.59
N LEU A 162 -39.49 82.92 -54.73
CA LEU A 162 -38.45 83.20 -53.75
C LEU A 162 -37.93 84.65 -53.84
N GLY A 163 -38.42 85.44 -54.80
CA GLY A 163 -37.97 86.82 -55.05
C GLY A 163 -36.56 86.90 -55.62
N VAL A 164 -36.04 85.83 -56.23
CA VAL A 164 -34.67 85.78 -56.75
C VAL A 164 -34.64 86.10 -58.24
N ASN A 165 -33.83 87.08 -58.64
CA ASN A 165 -33.55 87.37 -60.04
C ASN A 165 -32.35 86.55 -60.53
N VAL A 166 -32.63 85.37 -61.10
CA VAL A 166 -31.63 84.38 -61.51
C VAL A 166 -30.60 84.94 -62.50
N ASN A 167 -31.00 85.86 -63.38
CA ASN A 167 -30.11 86.52 -64.36
C ASN A 167 -28.92 87.26 -63.72
N THR A 168 -29.02 87.60 -62.43
CA THR A 168 -28.02 88.39 -61.71
C THR A 168 -27.39 87.66 -60.53
N VAL A 169 -27.74 86.38 -60.31
CA VAL A 169 -27.24 85.60 -59.17
C VAL A 169 -25.74 85.37 -59.30
N LEU A 170 -25.01 85.61 -58.21
CA LEU A 170 -23.57 85.34 -58.10
C LEU A 170 -23.34 84.05 -57.30
N TYR A 171 -22.33 83.27 -57.67
CA TYR A 171 -21.93 82.09 -56.92
C TYR A 171 -21.61 82.44 -55.45
N GLY A 172 -22.07 81.62 -54.50
CA GLY A 172 -21.90 81.84 -53.06
C GLY A 172 -22.72 82.99 -52.46
N SER A 173 -23.52 83.71 -53.25
CA SER A 173 -24.40 84.77 -52.72
C SER A 173 -25.58 84.22 -51.92
N SER A 174 -26.20 85.07 -51.09
CA SER A 174 -27.42 84.69 -50.37
C SER A 174 -28.55 84.24 -51.29
N ASP A 175 -28.64 84.83 -52.49
CA ASP A 175 -29.65 84.44 -53.49
C ASP A 175 -29.29 83.13 -54.18
N ALA A 176 -28.00 82.83 -54.41
CA ALA A 176 -27.56 81.51 -54.84
C ALA A 176 -27.92 80.44 -53.81
N LEU A 177 -27.64 80.67 -52.52
CA LEU A 177 -27.95 79.72 -51.46
C LEU A 177 -29.46 79.44 -51.31
N LYS A 178 -30.33 80.41 -51.59
CA LYS A 178 -31.79 80.17 -51.64
C LYS A 178 -32.20 79.18 -52.74
N LEU A 179 -31.41 79.06 -53.80
CA LEU A 179 -31.64 78.16 -54.92
C LEU A 179 -30.88 76.84 -54.79
N THR A 180 -29.69 76.83 -54.18
CA THR A 180 -28.79 75.67 -54.14
C THR A 180 -28.67 74.99 -52.78
N SER A 181 -29.31 75.51 -51.73
CA SER A 181 -29.36 74.82 -50.43
C SER A 181 -30.05 73.45 -50.58
N PRO A 182 -29.54 72.39 -49.92
CA PRO A 182 -30.15 71.06 -49.87
C PRO A 182 -31.65 71.04 -49.51
N THR A 183 -32.12 72.05 -48.78
CA THR A 183 -33.51 72.18 -48.32
C THR A 183 -34.34 73.16 -49.16
N SER A 184 -33.78 73.67 -50.27
CA SER A 184 -34.49 74.60 -51.14
C SER A 184 -35.52 73.88 -52.01
N LYS A 185 -36.60 74.59 -52.35
CA LYS A 185 -37.64 74.08 -53.26
C LYS A 185 -37.13 73.83 -54.67
N ILE A 186 -36.04 74.49 -55.08
CA ILE A 186 -35.38 74.28 -56.38
C ILE A 186 -34.68 72.92 -56.37
N VAL A 187 -33.87 72.65 -55.33
CA VAL A 187 -33.21 71.35 -55.14
C VAL A 187 -34.23 70.21 -55.03
N GLU A 188 -35.29 70.40 -54.23
CA GLU A 188 -36.38 69.43 -54.14
C GLU A 188 -37.05 69.16 -55.49
N ALA A 189 -37.36 70.20 -56.27
CA ALA A 189 -37.97 70.05 -57.58
C ALA A 189 -37.01 69.40 -58.61
N GLY A 190 -35.73 69.76 -58.58
CA GLY A 190 -34.69 69.18 -59.41
C GLY A 190 -34.49 67.70 -59.11
N GLY A 191 -34.30 67.35 -57.84
CA GLY A 191 -34.15 65.96 -57.38
C GLY A 191 -35.33 65.09 -57.78
N ASN A 192 -36.57 65.55 -57.53
CA ASN A 192 -37.79 64.83 -57.92
C ASN A 192 -37.97 64.67 -59.44
N PHE A 193 -37.41 65.59 -60.24
CA PHE A 193 -37.44 65.47 -61.68
C PHE A 193 -36.42 64.43 -62.15
N TYR A 194 -35.18 64.54 -61.66
CA TYR A 194 -34.09 63.65 -62.08
C TYR A 194 -34.26 62.22 -61.58
N SER A 195 -34.95 62.02 -60.45
CA SER A 195 -35.14 60.71 -59.85
C SER A 195 -35.82 59.68 -60.77
N LYS A 196 -36.56 60.16 -61.77
CA LYS A 196 -37.29 59.35 -62.76
C LYS A 196 -36.43 58.89 -63.94
N PHE A 197 -35.22 59.42 -64.08
CA PHE A 197 -34.30 59.02 -65.14
C PHE A 197 -33.42 57.85 -64.68
N PRO A 198 -32.94 57.04 -65.63
CA PRO A 198 -32.00 55.99 -65.30
C PRO A 198 -30.56 56.52 -65.19
N PRO A 199 -29.78 56.12 -64.17
CA PRO A 199 -28.34 56.37 -64.16
C PRO A 199 -27.65 55.58 -65.28
N SER A 200 -26.55 56.12 -65.80
CA SER A 200 -25.78 55.48 -66.87
C SER A 200 -25.23 54.10 -66.50
N THR A 201 -25.00 53.86 -65.20
CA THR A 201 -24.51 52.59 -64.64
C THR A 201 -25.61 51.53 -64.43
N ALA A 202 -26.88 51.93 -64.39
CA ALA A 202 -28.04 51.05 -64.24
C ALA A 202 -29.19 51.49 -65.16
N PRO A 203 -29.05 51.31 -66.49
CA PRO A 203 -29.95 51.89 -67.50
C PRO A 203 -31.41 51.40 -67.42
N ASN A 204 -31.66 50.34 -66.65
CA ASN A 204 -32.96 49.69 -66.48
C ASN A 204 -33.59 49.97 -65.11
N LEU A 205 -33.00 50.84 -64.31
CA LEU A 205 -33.50 51.31 -63.01
C LEU A 205 -33.67 52.81 -63.07
N THR A 206 -34.64 53.35 -62.35
CA THR A 206 -34.68 54.78 -62.00
C THR A 206 -33.60 55.09 -60.96
N TYR A 207 -33.23 56.36 -60.80
CA TYR A 207 -32.34 56.78 -59.70
C TYR A 207 -32.90 56.41 -58.33
N ASP A 208 -34.22 56.42 -58.15
CA ASP A 208 -34.89 55.98 -56.91
C ASP A 208 -34.63 54.50 -56.63
N GLU A 209 -34.88 53.64 -57.62
CA GLU A 209 -34.65 52.20 -57.50
C GLU A 209 -33.16 51.92 -57.31
N TYR A 210 -32.29 52.56 -58.07
CA TYR A 210 -30.84 52.36 -57.96
C TYR A 210 -30.29 52.74 -56.58
N ALA A 211 -30.72 53.88 -56.02
CA ALA A 211 -30.26 54.34 -54.71
C ALA A 211 -30.72 53.40 -53.57
N ALA A 212 -31.98 52.96 -53.60
CA ALA A 212 -32.51 52.00 -52.64
C ALA A 212 -31.80 50.65 -52.76
N ASP A 213 -31.66 50.13 -53.98
CA ASP A 213 -31.06 48.83 -54.26
C ASP A 213 -29.59 48.78 -53.84
N TRP A 214 -28.83 49.83 -54.18
CA TRP A 214 -27.43 49.96 -53.81
C TRP A 214 -27.25 49.92 -52.30
N TRP A 215 -28.07 50.68 -51.56
CA TRP A 215 -28.04 50.69 -50.11
C TRP A 215 -28.37 49.33 -49.51
N ILE A 216 -29.41 48.66 -50.01
CA ILE A 216 -29.82 47.32 -49.53
C ILE A 216 -28.70 46.30 -49.69
N ILE A 217 -28.03 46.30 -50.84
CA ILE A 217 -26.90 45.40 -51.12
C ILE A 217 -25.71 45.70 -50.21
N ASP A 218 -25.33 46.98 -50.08
CA ASP A 218 -24.21 47.41 -49.23
C ASP A 218 -24.45 47.06 -47.75
N HIS A 219 -25.67 47.29 -47.27
CA HIS A 219 -26.09 47.00 -45.89
C HIS A 219 -26.07 45.51 -45.56
N CYS A 220 -26.15 44.65 -46.58
CA CYS A 220 -25.97 43.21 -46.43
C CYS A 220 -24.50 42.78 -46.40
N GLY A 221 -23.56 43.72 -46.33
CA GLY A 221 -22.12 43.46 -46.34
C GLY A 221 -21.60 43.02 -47.71
N ILE A 222 -22.36 43.27 -48.77
CA ILE A 222 -22.03 42.88 -50.14
C ILE A 222 -21.66 44.15 -50.89
N ASN A 223 -20.46 44.17 -51.48
CA ASN A 223 -19.98 45.32 -52.23
C ASN A 223 -20.87 45.55 -53.47
N PRO A 224 -21.66 46.64 -53.56
CA PRO A 224 -22.58 46.85 -54.67
C PRO A 224 -21.89 47.01 -56.03
N LYS A 225 -20.58 47.27 -56.05
CA LYS A 225 -19.77 47.32 -57.28
C LYS A 225 -19.59 45.95 -57.94
N THR A 226 -19.88 44.84 -57.25
CA THR A 226 -19.82 43.49 -57.83
C THR A 226 -21.10 43.11 -58.56
N VAL A 227 -22.15 43.91 -58.45
CA VAL A 227 -23.45 43.66 -59.05
C VAL A 227 -23.46 44.06 -60.52
N ASP A 228 -24.06 43.21 -61.37
CA ASP A 228 -24.26 43.50 -62.79
C ASP A 228 -25.54 44.32 -62.99
N TRP A 229 -25.44 45.62 -62.69
CA TRP A 229 -26.54 46.59 -62.75
C TRP A 229 -27.24 46.66 -64.12
N ASN A 230 -26.56 46.27 -65.20
CA ASN A 230 -27.15 46.21 -66.55
C ASN A 230 -28.19 45.10 -66.70
N LYS A 231 -28.14 44.06 -65.86
CA LYS A 231 -29.08 42.92 -65.91
C LYS A 231 -30.24 43.05 -64.94
N ILE A 232 -30.20 44.02 -64.05
CA ILE A 232 -31.27 44.30 -63.09
C ILE A 232 -32.38 45.06 -63.81
N LYS A 233 -33.64 44.75 -63.50
CA LYS A 233 -34.81 45.45 -64.05
C LYS A 233 -35.73 45.87 -62.90
N GLY A 234 -36.16 47.13 -62.88
CA GLY A 234 -37.05 47.62 -61.83
C GLY A 234 -38.43 46.95 -61.88
N PRO A 235 -39.02 46.53 -60.73
CA PRO A 235 -38.40 46.40 -59.40
C PRO A 235 -37.85 44.97 -59.16
N THR A 236 -36.52 44.80 -59.09
CA THR A 236 -35.86 43.52 -58.73
C THR A 236 -35.69 43.37 -57.21
N ILE A 237 -35.51 44.50 -56.52
CA ILE A 237 -35.50 44.58 -55.06
C ILE A 237 -36.75 45.34 -54.67
N THR A 238 -37.55 44.73 -53.81
CA THR A 238 -38.74 45.34 -53.24
C THR A 238 -38.51 45.58 -51.76
N TYR A 239 -38.93 46.75 -51.29
CA TYR A 239 -38.92 47.05 -49.88
C TYR A 239 -40.22 47.75 -49.48
N SER A 240 -40.65 47.51 -48.25
CA SER A 240 -41.82 48.19 -47.68
C SER A 240 -41.51 48.67 -46.27
N ASP A 241 -41.89 49.92 -46.01
CA ASP A 241 -41.83 50.49 -44.67
C ASP A 241 -42.93 49.88 -43.80
N THR A 242 -42.57 49.49 -42.59
CA THR A 242 -43.49 49.00 -41.56
C THR A 242 -43.07 49.53 -40.20
N THR A 243 -43.85 49.25 -39.17
CA THR A 243 -43.51 49.59 -37.78
C THR A 243 -43.54 48.33 -36.95
N VAL A 244 -42.43 48.02 -36.28
CA VAL A 244 -42.35 46.90 -35.34
C VAL A 244 -42.01 47.46 -33.96
N ASN A 245 -42.88 47.23 -32.98
CA ASN A 245 -42.74 47.72 -31.61
C ASN A 245 -42.51 49.25 -31.52
N GLY A 246 -43.20 50.03 -32.36
CA GLY A 246 -43.08 51.49 -32.39
C GLY A 246 -41.80 52.02 -33.04
N LYS A 247 -40.93 51.16 -33.56
CA LYS A 247 -39.74 51.53 -34.33
C LYS A 247 -40.01 51.36 -35.83
N SER A 248 -39.52 52.30 -36.63
CA SER A 248 -39.55 52.17 -38.10
C SER A 248 -38.72 50.94 -38.51
N ALA A 249 -39.28 50.13 -39.39
CA ALA A 249 -38.69 48.89 -39.88
C ALA A 249 -38.88 48.82 -41.40
N CYS A 250 -37.94 48.17 -42.09
CA CYS A 250 -38.03 47.97 -43.52
C CYS A 250 -38.03 46.46 -43.81
N VAL A 251 -39.03 45.96 -44.53
CA VAL A 251 -39.04 44.56 -45.00
C VAL A 251 -38.50 44.54 -46.42
N ILE A 252 -37.40 43.81 -46.61
CA ILE A 252 -36.70 43.65 -47.89
C ILE A 252 -37.06 42.28 -48.46
N ASN A 253 -37.32 42.23 -49.75
CA ASN A 253 -37.43 40.99 -50.50
C ASN A 253 -36.90 41.20 -51.91
N THR A 254 -36.03 40.31 -52.38
CA THR A 254 -35.42 40.42 -53.70
C THR A 254 -35.64 39.15 -54.51
N ASP A 255 -35.69 39.32 -55.83
CA ASP A 255 -35.35 38.26 -56.76
C ASP A 255 -33.82 38.07 -56.81
N LYS A 256 -33.34 37.15 -57.65
CA LYS A 256 -31.91 36.88 -57.79
C LYS A 256 -31.18 38.05 -58.46
N ILE A 257 -30.35 38.74 -57.68
CA ILE A 257 -29.48 39.85 -58.09
C ILE A 257 -28.21 39.24 -58.73
N PRO A 258 -27.93 39.48 -60.01
CA PRO A 258 -26.76 38.92 -60.68
C PRO A 258 -25.47 39.67 -60.32
N PHE A 259 -24.37 38.94 -60.16
CA PHE A 259 -23.04 39.53 -60.05
C PHE A 259 -22.36 39.67 -61.43
N LEU A 260 -21.42 40.62 -61.53
CA LEU A 260 -20.43 40.69 -62.61
C LEU A 260 -19.63 39.39 -62.65
N SER A 261 -19.30 38.91 -63.84
CA SER A 261 -18.54 37.66 -64.02
C SER A 261 -17.24 37.69 -63.21
N GLY A 262 -17.09 36.74 -62.28
CA GLY A 262 -15.92 36.62 -61.39
C GLY A 262 -15.91 37.55 -60.17
N ALA A 263 -16.87 38.47 -60.03
CA ALA A 263 -16.89 39.46 -58.93
C ALA A 263 -17.57 38.95 -57.64
N GLY A 264 -18.40 37.90 -57.74
CA GLY A 264 -19.09 37.27 -56.60
C GLY A 264 -18.37 36.05 -56.00
N GLY A 265 -17.09 35.85 -56.33
CA GLY A 265 -16.37 34.63 -55.96
C GLY A 265 -17.01 33.38 -56.59
N ALA A 266 -17.40 32.41 -55.76
CA ALA A 266 -18.11 31.20 -56.20
C ALA A 266 -19.61 31.42 -56.49
N ALA A 267 -20.16 32.58 -56.11
CA ALA A 267 -21.56 32.91 -56.30
C ALA A 267 -21.79 33.63 -57.64
N ALA A 268 -22.87 33.24 -58.34
CA ALA A 268 -23.36 33.85 -59.56
C ALA A 268 -24.49 34.87 -59.31
N SER A 269 -25.24 34.71 -58.21
CA SER A 269 -26.32 35.63 -57.85
C SER A 269 -26.61 35.66 -56.35
N LEU A 270 -27.27 36.71 -55.89
CA LEU A 270 -27.65 36.98 -54.51
C LEU A 270 -29.17 37.07 -54.37
N GLN A 271 -29.72 36.57 -53.28
CA GLN A 271 -31.09 36.87 -52.86
C GLN A 271 -31.09 37.37 -51.42
N ILE A 272 -31.76 38.48 -51.16
CA ILE A 272 -31.89 39.09 -49.83
C ILE A 272 -33.36 39.04 -49.42
N SER A 273 -33.62 38.61 -48.19
CA SER A 273 -34.94 38.76 -47.59
C SER A 273 -34.86 38.95 -46.09
N GLY A 274 -35.81 39.69 -45.51
CA GLY A 274 -35.90 39.86 -44.07
C GLY A 274 -36.27 41.27 -43.66
N MET A 275 -35.99 41.59 -42.40
CA MET A 275 -36.43 42.84 -41.79
C MET A 275 -35.26 43.61 -41.21
N VAL A 276 -35.14 44.88 -41.60
CA VAL A 276 -34.16 45.83 -41.09
C VAL A 276 -34.81 46.67 -39.99
N VAL A 277 -34.58 46.28 -38.74
CA VAL A 277 -34.95 46.99 -37.50
C VAL A 277 -33.98 46.55 -36.40
N THR A 278 -33.76 47.34 -35.34
CA THR A 278 -32.73 47.11 -34.30
C THR A 278 -32.63 45.67 -33.77
N ASP A 279 -33.75 44.94 -33.74
CA ASP A 279 -33.87 43.56 -33.24
C ASP A 279 -34.22 42.53 -34.35
N GLY A 280 -34.25 42.97 -35.60
CA GLY A 280 -34.54 42.18 -36.79
C GLY A 280 -33.29 41.59 -37.43
N TYR A 281 -33.51 40.65 -38.34
CA TYR A 281 -32.46 40.00 -39.11
C TYR A 281 -32.76 40.04 -40.61
N VAL A 282 -31.70 40.17 -41.40
CA VAL A 282 -31.72 40.00 -42.85
C VAL A 282 -31.00 38.70 -43.17
N THR A 283 -31.58 37.92 -44.08
CA THR A 283 -30.97 36.71 -44.63
C THR A 283 -30.49 37.00 -46.05
N ALA A 284 -29.23 36.70 -46.34
CA ALA A 284 -28.67 36.80 -47.67
C ALA A 284 -28.24 35.40 -48.14
N ASN A 285 -28.83 34.92 -49.23
CA ASN A 285 -28.51 33.65 -49.87
C ASN A 285 -27.64 33.91 -51.10
N LEU A 286 -26.44 33.36 -51.13
CA LEU A 286 -25.57 33.37 -52.30
C LEU A 286 -25.75 32.07 -53.06
N PHE A 287 -26.01 32.18 -54.36
CA PHE A 287 -26.22 31.03 -55.24
C PHE A 287 -25.03 30.84 -56.17
N GLY A 288 -24.56 29.60 -56.31
CA GLY A 288 -23.56 29.23 -57.31
C GLY A 288 -24.11 29.24 -58.74
N THR A 289 -23.24 28.98 -59.72
CA THR A 289 -23.61 28.92 -61.15
C THR A 289 -24.61 27.80 -61.47
N ASN A 290 -24.68 26.76 -60.65
CA ASN A 290 -25.66 25.68 -60.74
C ASN A 290 -27.04 26.05 -60.15
N GLY A 291 -27.21 27.27 -59.62
CA GLY A 291 -28.45 27.75 -59.03
C GLY A 291 -28.72 27.24 -57.61
N MET A 292 -27.79 26.49 -57.01
CA MET A 292 -27.87 26.03 -55.61
C MET A 292 -27.26 27.07 -54.67
N ILE A 293 -27.74 27.13 -53.43
CA ILE A 293 -27.14 27.98 -52.39
C ILE A 293 -25.73 27.43 -52.10
N VAL A 294 -24.73 28.33 -52.05
CA VAL A 294 -23.36 28.02 -51.65
C VAL A 294 -23.02 28.61 -50.28
N GLU A 295 -23.68 29.71 -49.90
CA GLU A 295 -23.52 30.39 -48.62
C GLU A 295 -24.85 31.06 -48.22
N GLN A 296 -25.21 30.98 -46.94
CA GLN A 296 -26.34 31.70 -46.35
C GLN A 296 -25.87 32.49 -45.14
N LEU A 297 -26.12 33.79 -45.17
CA LEU A 297 -25.75 34.74 -44.13
C LEU A 297 -27.00 35.19 -43.39
N LYS A 298 -26.92 35.26 -42.07
CA LYS A 298 -27.91 35.97 -41.23
C LYS A 298 -27.22 37.16 -40.59
N LEU A 299 -27.75 38.34 -40.83
CA LEU A 299 -27.17 39.63 -40.46
C LEU A 299 -28.12 40.36 -39.51
N SER A 300 -27.59 41.02 -38.48
CA SER A 300 -28.36 41.94 -37.64
C SER A 300 -28.59 43.28 -38.35
N TYR A 301 -29.39 44.16 -37.72
CA TYR A 301 -29.60 45.53 -38.19
C TYR A 301 -28.32 46.31 -38.52
N SER A 302 -27.22 46.08 -37.78
CA SER A 302 -25.97 46.81 -37.98
C SER A 302 -25.07 46.20 -39.07
N GLY A 303 -25.57 45.20 -39.81
CA GLY A 303 -24.76 44.40 -40.74
C GLY A 303 -23.84 43.38 -40.04
N PHE A 304 -23.98 43.17 -38.72
CA PHE A 304 -23.18 42.17 -38.02
C PHE A 304 -23.66 40.76 -38.36
N LYS A 305 -22.76 39.94 -38.90
CA LYS A 305 -22.97 38.51 -39.19
C LYS A 305 -23.21 37.76 -37.89
N VAL A 306 -24.44 37.31 -37.66
CA VAL A 306 -24.81 36.47 -36.50
C VAL A 306 -24.75 34.99 -36.84
N GLN A 307 -24.96 34.63 -38.10
CA GLN A 307 -24.83 33.25 -38.57
C GLN A 307 -24.35 33.21 -40.02
N ASP A 308 -23.58 32.17 -40.34
CA ASP A 308 -23.03 31.93 -41.67
C ASP A 308 -22.96 30.44 -41.97
N ILE A 309 -23.61 29.99 -43.04
CA ILE A 309 -23.75 28.58 -43.38
C ILE A 309 -23.22 28.33 -44.78
N TYR A 310 -22.26 27.43 -44.91
CA TYR A 310 -21.70 26.99 -46.20
C TYR A 310 -22.32 25.68 -46.64
N PHE A 311 -22.68 25.59 -47.92
CA PHE A 311 -23.35 24.42 -48.48
C PHE A 311 -22.43 23.69 -49.47
N GLY A 312 -22.45 22.36 -49.42
CA GLY A 312 -21.78 21.51 -50.39
C GLY A 312 -22.54 21.43 -51.72
N SER A 313 -21.93 20.76 -52.71
CA SER A 313 -22.55 20.54 -54.03
C SER A 313 -23.88 19.76 -53.98
N ASN A 314 -24.15 19.05 -52.88
CA ASN A 314 -25.39 18.32 -52.61
C ASN A 314 -26.48 19.16 -51.93
N GLY A 315 -26.23 20.45 -51.68
CA GLY A 315 -27.18 21.37 -51.03
C GLY A 315 -27.32 21.16 -49.52
N LYS A 316 -26.46 20.35 -48.90
CA LYS A 316 -26.42 20.19 -47.44
C LYS A 316 -25.36 21.12 -46.84
N PRO A 317 -25.59 21.64 -45.61
CA PRO A 317 -24.57 22.35 -44.87
C PRO A 317 -23.30 21.51 -44.71
N THR A 318 -22.15 22.14 -44.89
CA THR A 318 -20.82 21.57 -44.65
C THR A 318 -20.16 22.25 -43.46
N GLN A 319 -20.41 23.55 -43.31
CA GLN A 319 -19.94 24.35 -42.18
C GLN A 319 -21.04 25.34 -41.76
N GLN A 320 -21.13 25.63 -40.48
CA GLN A 320 -21.92 26.73 -39.94
C GLN A 320 -21.12 27.47 -38.87
N PHE A 321 -21.24 28.79 -38.85
CA PHE A 321 -20.66 29.64 -37.82
C PHE A 321 -21.77 30.43 -37.17
N ASP A 322 -21.89 30.33 -35.85
CA ASP A 322 -22.80 31.14 -35.04
C ASP A 322 -21.97 32.14 -34.24
N PHE A 323 -22.05 33.42 -34.60
CA PHE A 323 -21.24 34.48 -34.03
C PHE A 323 -21.98 35.21 -32.90
N ARG A 324 -21.23 35.63 -31.89
CA ARG A 324 -21.71 36.47 -30.79
C ARG A 324 -21.03 37.83 -30.83
N THR A 325 -21.69 38.83 -30.24
CA THR A 325 -21.20 40.22 -30.21
C THR A 325 -19.90 40.39 -29.42
N ASP A 326 -19.56 39.45 -28.53
CA ASP A 326 -18.31 39.43 -27.76
C ASP A 326 -17.11 38.83 -28.54
N LYS A 327 -17.29 38.52 -29.83
CA LYS A 327 -16.34 37.85 -30.74
C LYS A 327 -16.14 36.35 -30.49
N SER A 328 -16.83 35.75 -29.52
CA SER A 328 -16.92 34.29 -29.45
C SER A 328 -17.81 33.74 -30.56
N PHE A 329 -17.55 32.51 -31.00
CA PHE A 329 -18.37 31.87 -32.01
C PHE A 329 -18.35 30.35 -31.88
N THR A 330 -19.41 29.70 -32.34
CA THR A 330 -19.43 28.24 -32.49
C THR A 330 -19.29 27.88 -33.95
N LYS A 331 -18.32 27.04 -34.30
CA LYS A 331 -18.19 26.44 -35.61
C LYS A 331 -18.75 25.03 -35.59
N TYR A 332 -19.66 24.72 -36.49
CA TYR A 332 -20.15 23.38 -36.76
C TYR A 332 -19.51 22.87 -38.05
N ASP A 333 -18.86 21.71 -37.99
CA ASP A 333 -18.40 20.96 -39.16
C ASP A 333 -19.33 19.75 -39.34
N PHE A 334 -20.03 19.71 -40.48
CA PHE A 334 -20.97 18.63 -40.82
C PHE A 334 -20.31 17.63 -41.77
N ALA A 335 -20.27 16.37 -41.36
CA ALA A 335 -19.78 15.28 -42.20
C ALA A 335 -20.87 14.81 -43.17
N THR A 336 -20.45 14.15 -44.26
CA THR A 336 -21.36 13.63 -45.28
C THR A 336 -22.32 12.56 -44.76
N ASP A 337 -21.96 11.84 -43.70
CA ASP A 337 -22.78 10.81 -43.06
C ASP A 337 -23.83 11.38 -42.09
N GLY A 338 -23.81 12.70 -41.83
CA GLY A 338 -24.70 13.38 -40.90
C GLY A 338 -24.15 13.51 -39.47
N SER A 339 -22.95 13.01 -39.18
CA SER A 339 -22.25 13.33 -37.93
C SER A 339 -21.77 14.78 -37.95
N GLN A 340 -21.62 15.37 -36.77
CA GLN A 340 -21.22 16.78 -36.65
C GLN A 340 -20.22 16.99 -35.51
N THR A 341 -19.33 17.96 -35.70
CA THR A 341 -18.42 18.47 -34.66
C THR A 341 -18.72 19.93 -34.41
N ALA A 342 -19.06 20.29 -33.17
CA ALA A 342 -19.22 21.67 -32.74
C ALA A 342 -17.95 22.11 -31.98
N THR A 343 -17.35 23.22 -32.39
CA THR A 343 -16.17 23.82 -31.75
C THR A 343 -16.52 25.22 -31.29
N LEU A 344 -16.49 25.46 -29.98
CA LEU A 344 -16.67 26.78 -29.39
C LEU A 344 -15.32 27.50 -29.33
N TYR A 345 -15.25 28.67 -29.95
CA TYR A 345 -14.11 29.58 -29.88
C TYR A 345 -14.44 30.73 -28.92
N GLY A 346 -13.56 30.97 -27.96
CA GLY A 346 -13.65 32.08 -27.01
C GLY A 346 -13.40 33.44 -27.66
N THR A 347 -13.47 34.50 -26.85
CA THR A 347 -13.35 35.90 -27.30
C THR A 347 -11.98 36.27 -27.87
N THR A 348 -10.94 35.46 -27.62
CA THR A 348 -9.59 35.64 -28.21
C THR A 348 -9.28 34.60 -29.30
N GLY A 349 -10.28 33.83 -29.77
CA GLY A 349 -10.13 32.82 -30.81
C GLY A 349 -9.51 31.49 -30.34
N GLN A 350 -9.33 31.30 -29.03
CA GLN A 350 -8.93 30.03 -28.43
C GLN A 350 -10.10 29.04 -28.43
N ILE A 351 -9.82 27.76 -28.63
CA ILE A 351 -10.84 26.71 -28.47
C ILE A 351 -11.18 26.60 -26.98
N ALA A 352 -12.47 26.68 -26.64
CA ALA A 352 -12.99 26.51 -25.29
C ALA A 352 -13.66 25.13 -25.10
N GLU A 353 -14.34 24.64 -26.14
CA GLU A 353 -15.08 23.36 -26.12
C GLU A 353 -15.06 22.70 -27.51
N ILE A 354 -14.93 21.37 -27.55
CA ILE A 354 -15.19 20.55 -28.74
C ILE A 354 -16.20 19.47 -28.36
N ALA A 355 -17.37 19.48 -28.99
CA ALA A 355 -18.39 18.45 -28.85
C ALA A 355 -18.58 17.68 -30.16
N LYS A 356 -18.56 16.36 -30.11
CA LYS A 356 -18.85 15.49 -31.28
C LYS A 356 -20.20 14.82 -31.11
N PHE A 357 -20.93 14.71 -32.20
CA PHE A 357 -22.24 14.09 -32.25
C PHE A 357 -22.25 13.03 -33.36
N ASN A 358 -22.92 11.92 -33.11
CA ASN A 358 -23.15 10.90 -34.13
C ASN A 358 -24.26 11.33 -35.11
N THR A 359 -24.58 10.46 -36.06
CA THR A 359 -25.59 10.70 -37.11
C THR A 359 -27.04 10.85 -36.57
N SER A 360 -27.32 10.47 -35.32
CA SER A 360 -28.62 10.69 -34.67
C SER A 360 -28.65 11.96 -33.80
N GLY A 361 -27.58 12.76 -33.81
CA GLY A 361 -27.45 13.94 -32.96
C GLY A 361 -27.14 13.62 -31.49
N PHE A 362 -26.78 12.38 -31.15
CA PHE A 362 -26.35 12.03 -29.80
C PHE A 362 -24.89 12.46 -29.60
N LYS A 363 -24.64 13.24 -28.53
CA LYS A 363 -23.30 13.69 -28.15
C LYS A 363 -22.46 12.47 -27.73
N THR A 364 -21.40 12.17 -28.48
CA THR A 364 -20.49 11.04 -28.20
C THR A 364 -19.22 11.48 -27.49
N MET A 365 -18.85 12.74 -27.61
CA MET A 365 -17.66 13.31 -26.97
C MET A 365 -17.89 14.77 -26.62
N ASP A 366 -17.31 15.20 -25.50
CA ASP A 366 -17.28 16.60 -25.07
C ASP A 366 -15.94 16.92 -24.43
N THR A 367 -15.20 17.89 -24.94
CA THR A 367 -13.85 18.24 -24.46
C THR A 367 -13.77 19.71 -24.15
N PHE A 368 -13.41 20.04 -22.91
CA PHE A 368 -13.23 21.41 -22.44
C PHE A 368 -11.75 21.75 -22.38
N PHE A 369 -11.41 22.96 -22.81
CA PHE A 369 -10.03 23.44 -22.90
C PHE A 369 -9.78 24.60 -21.94
N GLY A 370 -8.62 24.59 -21.30
CA GLY A 370 -8.15 25.70 -20.48
C GLY A 370 -7.62 26.86 -21.34
N SER A 371 -7.28 27.98 -20.68
CA SER A 371 -6.72 29.17 -21.35
C SER A 371 -5.39 28.92 -22.07
N ASN A 372 -4.69 27.83 -21.76
CA ASN A 372 -3.45 27.40 -22.41
C ASN A 372 -3.69 26.51 -23.66
N GLY A 373 -4.95 26.29 -24.06
CA GLY A 373 -5.32 25.44 -25.20
C GLY A 373 -5.18 23.94 -24.95
N LYS A 374 -4.91 23.50 -23.71
CA LYS A 374 -4.89 22.08 -23.34
C LYS A 374 -6.26 21.65 -22.80
N ALA A 375 -6.66 20.42 -23.07
CA ALA A 375 -7.85 19.84 -22.48
C ALA A 375 -7.72 19.81 -20.95
N ILE A 376 -8.77 20.21 -20.25
CA ILE A 376 -8.90 20.14 -18.79
C ILE A 376 -9.89 19.05 -18.38
N GLN A 377 -10.89 18.80 -19.23
CA GLN A 377 -11.90 17.76 -19.04
C GLN A 377 -12.30 17.18 -20.39
N GLN A 378 -12.55 15.87 -20.43
CA GLN A 378 -13.14 15.19 -21.57
C GLN A 378 -14.18 14.19 -21.11
N PHE A 379 -15.28 14.08 -21.84
CA PHE A 379 -16.33 13.11 -21.63
C PHE A 379 -16.46 12.26 -22.89
N GLU A 380 -16.52 10.94 -22.71
CA GLU A 380 -16.79 9.98 -23.78
C GLU A 380 -18.08 9.24 -23.44
N TYR A 381 -19.14 9.53 -24.19
CA TYR A 381 -20.48 9.01 -23.94
C TYR A 381 -20.76 7.79 -24.81
N LYS A 382 -21.34 6.76 -24.19
CA LYS A 382 -21.88 5.60 -24.89
C LYS A 382 -23.40 5.72 -25.03
N THR A 383 -23.95 5.01 -26.02
CA THR A 383 -25.39 5.02 -26.30
C THR A 383 -26.25 4.42 -25.19
N ASP A 384 -25.67 3.62 -24.29
CA ASP A 384 -26.33 3.06 -23.10
C ASP A 384 -26.39 4.03 -21.90
N LYS A 385 -25.95 5.29 -22.10
CA LYS A 385 -25.82 6.36 -21.09
C LYS A 385 -24.66 6.21 -20.10
N SER A 386 -23.84 5.16 -20.21
CA SER A 386 -22.56 5.12 -19.51
C SER A 386 -21.58 6.10 -20.16
N TYR A 387 -20.63 6.62 -19.39
CA TYR A 387 -19.63 7.54 -19.92
C TYR A 387 -18.34 7.50 -19.11
N THR A 388 -17.24 7.84 -19.76
CA THR A 388 -15.94 8.04 -19.10
C THR A 388 -15.67 9.53 -19.03
N LYS A 389 -15.39 10.02 -17.83
CA LYS A 389 -14.90 11.38 -17.60
C LYS A 389 -13.39 11.34 -17.39
N TYR A 390 -12.65 12.11 -18.17
CA TYR A 390 -11.23 12.35 -17.99
C TYR A 390 -11.04 13.74 -17.39
N ASP A 391 -10.36 13.81 -16.26
CA ASP A 391 -9.88 15.05 -15.67
C ASP A 391 -8.36 15.14 -15.91
N PHE A 392 -7.91 16.18 -16.61
CA PHE A 392 -6.50 16.40 -16.93
C PHE A 392 -5.91 17.45 -15.99
N ALA A 393 -4.84 17.08 -15.29
CA ALA A 393 -4.10 18.00 -14.45
C ALA A 393 -3.12 18.84 -15.28
N THR A 394 -2.71 19.98 -14.73
CA THR A 394 -1.77 20.91 -15.39
C THR A 394 -0.39 20.30 -15.63
N ASP A 395 0.03 19.32 -14.82
CA ASP A 395 1.30 18.59 -14.98
C ASP A 395 1.25 17.49 -16.06
N GLY A 396 0.07 17.20 -16.61
CA GLY A 396 -0.15 16.15 -17.60
C GLY A 396 -0.59 14.80 -17.02
N SER A 397 -0.72 14.67 -15.70
CA SER A 397 -1.39 13.51 -15.10
C SER A 397 -2.90 13.54 -15.40
N GLN A 398 -3.53 12.37 -15.40
CA GLN A 398 -4.95 12.26 -15.74
C GLN A 398 -5.68 11.28 -14.82
N THR A 399 -6.94 11.57 -14.54
CA THR A 399 -7.88 10.66 -13.85
C THR A 399 -9.02 10.32 -14.80
N ALA A 400 -9.21 9.04 -15.09
CA ALA A 400 -10.36 8.53 -15.82
C ALA A 400 -11.38 7.94 -14.84
N THR A 401 -12.62 8.41 -14.87
CA THR A 401 -13.72 7.93 -14.04
C THR A 401 -14.81 7.37 -14.96
N LEU A 402 -15.07 6.07 -14.85
CA LEU A 402 -16.15 5.41 -15.58
C LEU A 402 -17.44 5.47 -14.75
N PHE A 403 -18.47 6.07 -15.36
CA PHE A 403 -19.82 6.10 -14.82
C PHE A 403 -20.69 5.08 -15.55
N GLY A 404 -21.38 4.24 -14.77
CA GLY A 404 -22.34 3.25 -15.27
C GLY A 404 -23.63 3.88 -15.79
N THR A 405 -24.55 3.04 -16.26
CA THR A 405 -25.81 3.46 -16.90
C THR A 405 -26.78 4.19 -15.97
N THR A 406 -26.60 4.10 -14.64
CA THR A 406 -27.38 4.85 -13.65
C THR A 406 -26.59 6.01 -13.03
N GLY A 407 -25.42 6.37 -13.58
CA GLY A 407 -24.57 7.45 -13.10
C GLY A 407 -23.72 7.12 -11.86
N GLN A 408 -23.68 5.85 -11.45
CA GLN A 408 -22.78 5.37 -10.40
C GLN A 408 -21.35 5.24 -10.91
N ILE A 409 -20.36 5.47 -10.05
CA ILE A 409 -18.95 5.20 -10.39
C ILE A 409 -18.74 3.68 -10.42
N VAL A 410 -18.09 3.18 -11.47
CA VAL A 410 -17.74 1.75 -11.65
C VAL A 410 -16.24 1.55 -11.56
N GLU A 411 -15.46 2.50 -12.07
CA GLU A 411 -14.00 2.44 -12.11
C GLU A 411 -13.39 3.84 -11.98
N ILE A 412 -12.29 3.97 -11.25
CA ILE A 412 -11.41 5.14 -11.26
C ILE A 412 -9.99 4.68 -11.57
N ALA A 413 -9.43 5.14 -12.68
CA ALA A 413 -8.05 4.90 -13.06
C ALA A 413 -7.25 6.21 -13.03
N LYS A 414 -6.07 6.20 -12.39
CA LYS A 414 -5.15 7.34 -12.37
C LYS A 414 -3.90 7.04 -13.18
N PHE A 415 -3.43 8.01 -13.94
CA PHE A 415 -2.23 7.91 -14.76
C PHE A 415 -1.27 9.04 -14.42
N ASN A 416 0.02 8.73 -14.42
CA ASN A 416 1.05 9.76 -14.27
C ASN A 416 1.23 10.58 -15.56
N THR A 417 2.18 11.52 -15.54
CA THR A 417 2.48 12.43 -16.65
C THR A 417 3.02 11.75 -17.92
N SER A 418 3.44 10.47 -17.84
CA SER A 418 3.87 9.68 -19.00
C SER A 418 2.75 8.76 -19.53
N GLY A 419 1.53 8.86 -18.99
CA GLY A 419 0.41 7.99 -19.36
C GLY A 419 0.48 6.58 -18.76
N PHE A 420 1.36 6.33 -17.78
CA PHE A 420 1.41 5.05 -17.08
C PHE A 420 0.32 4.99 -15.99
N LYS A 421 -0.50 3.94 -16.02
CA LYS A 421 -1.55 3.71 -15.01
C LYS A 421 -0.90 3.42 -13.66
N THR A 422 -1.12 4.29 -12.67
CA THR A 422 -0.57 4.21 -11.31
C THR A 422 -1.57 3.64 -10.31
N MET A 423 -2.87 3.78 -10.58
CA MET A 423 -3.94 3.29 -9.73
C MET A 423 -5.13 2.87 -10.57
N ASP A 424 -5.84 1.83 -10.12
CA ASP A 424 -7.08 1.35 -10.71
C ASP A 424 -8.02 0.85 -9.62
N THR A 425 -9.16 1.50 -9.41
CA THR A 425 -10.11 1.18 -8.34
C THR A 425 -11.47 0.85 -8.93
N PHE A 426 -11.99 -0.35 -8.60
CA PHE A 426 -13.30 -0.83 -9.03
C PHE A 426 -14.31 -0.70 -7.90
N PHE A 427 -15.53 -0.29 -8.23
CA PHE A 427 -16.59 0.00 -7.28
C PHE A 427 -17.77 -0.96 -7.46
N GLY A 428 -18.32 -1.42 -6.34
CA GLY A 428 -19.56 -2.19 -6.32
C GLY A 428 -20.81 -1.32 -6.49
N SER A 429 -21.97 -1.96 -6.58
CA SER A 429 -23.27 -1.27 -6.74
C SER A 429 -23.64 -0.34 -5.58
N ASN A 430 -23.00 -0.50 -4.42
CA ASN A 430 -23.17 0.36 -3.23
C ASN A 430 -22.23 1.59 -3.23
N GLY A 431 -21.45 1.81 -4.29
CA GLY A 431 -20.48 2.90 -4.40
C GLY A 431 -19.22 2.73 -3.56
N LYS A 432 -18.99 1.56 -2.95
CA LYS A 432 -17.76 1.25 -2.22
C LYS A 432 -16.77 0.52 -3.14
N ALA A 433 -15.48 0.76 -2.94
CA ALA A 433 -14.43 0.01 -3.62
C ALA A 433 -14.55 -1.48 -3.25
N ILE A 434 -14.46 -2.35 -4.26
CA ILE A 434 -14.39 -3.81 -4.10
C ILE A 434 -12.98 -4.31 -4.41
N GLN A 435 -12.24 -3.58 -5.23
CA GLN A 435 -10.89 -3.91 -5.62
C GLN A 435 -10.12 -2.62 -5.96
N GLN A 436 -8.84 -2.59 -5.61
CA GLN A 436 -7.92 -1.53 -6.02
C GLN A 436 -6.56 -2.11 -6.38
N PHE A 437 -5.92 -1.53 -7.38
CA PHE A 437 -4.56 -1.82 -7.77
C PHE A 437 -3.73 -0.56 -7.65
N GLU A 438 -2.53 -0.67 -7.06
CA GLU A 438 -1.52 0.38 -7.03
C GLU A 438 -0.28 -0.11 -7.76
N TYR A 439 0.01 0.48 -8.91
CA TYR A 439 1.08 0.06 -9.81
C TYR A 439 2.31 0.93 -9.63
N LYS A 440 3.48 0.29 -9.60
CA LYS A 440 4.78 0.96 -9.64
C LYS A 440 5.39 0.85 -11.03
N THR A 441 6.29 1.79 -11.34
CA THR A 441 6.96 1.86 -12.65
C THR A 441 7.87 0.66 -12.94
N ASP A 442 8.31 -0.08 -11.90
CA ASP A 442 9.10 -1.30 -12.02
C ASP A 442 8.26 -2.56 -12.35
N LYS A 443 6.95 -2.39 -12.59
CA LYS A 443 5.94 -3.45 -12.83
C LYS A 443 5.48 -4.21 -11.59
N SER A 444 6.01 -3.92 -10.40
CA SER A 444 5.40 -4.41 -9.17
C SER A 444 4.09 -3.68 -8.89
N TYR A 445 3.17 -4.33 -8.17
CA TYR A 445 1.90 -3.72 -7.81
C TYR A 445 1.31 -4.31 -6.53
N THR A 446 0.51 -3.52 -5.82
CA THR A 446 -0.30 -3.99 -4.70
C THR A 446 -1.74 -4.10 -5.15
N LYS A 447 -2.34 -5.27 -4.93
CA LYS A 447 -3.77 -5.52 -5.12
C LYS A 447 -4.47 -5.50 -3.76
N TYR A 448 -5.49 -4.67 -3.63
CA TYR A 448 -6.39 -4.63 -2.49
C TYR A 448 -7.71 -5.26 -2.89
N ASP A 449 -8.17 -6.23 -2.12
CA ASP A 449 -9.52 -6.78 -2.20
C ASP A 449 -10.28 -6.36 -0.94
N PHE A 450 -11.40 -5.66 -1.12
CA PHE A 450 -12.23 -5.13 -0.04
C PHE A 450 -13.48 -5.98 0.15
N ALA A 451 -13.68 -6.50 1.35
CA ALA A 451 -14.88 -7.24 1.70
C ALA A 451 -16.05 -6.31 2.04
N THR A 452 -17.27 -6.82 1.96
CA THR A 452 -18.49 -6.06 2.25
C THR A 452 -18.61 -5.62 3.71
N ASP A 453 -17.98 -6.34 4.64
CA ASP A 453 -17.92 -6.03 6.07
C ASP A 453 -16.89 -4.93 6.41
N GLY A 454 -16.06 -4.52 5.45
CA GLY A 454 -14.99 -3.53 5.62
C GLY A 454 -13.61 -4.12 5.93
N SER A 455 -13.48 -5.45 6.04
CA SER A 455 -12.16 -6.09 6.08
C SER A 455 -11.48 -6.00 4.72
N GLN A 456 -10.14 -6.05 4.70
CA GLN A 456 -9.35 -5.90 3.49
C GLN A 456 -8.19 -6.89 3.43
N THR A 457 -7.86 -7.33 2.22
CA THR A 457 -6.64 -8.10 1.93
C THR A 457 -5.79 -7.32 0.95
N ALA A 458 -4.54 -7.03 1.32
CA ALA A 458 -3.53 -6.44 0.44
C ALA A 458 -2.55 -7.52 0.01
N THR A 459 -2.34 -7.67 -1.29
CA THR A 459 -1.39 -8.62 -1.88
C THR A 459 -0.36 -7.86 -2.71
N LEU A 460 0.91 -7.94 -2.32
CA LEU A 460 2.02 -7.36 -3.09
C LEU A 460 2.53 -8.37 -4.11
N TYR A 461 2.58 -7.95 -5.37
CA TYR A 461 3.18 -8.69 -6.47
C TYR A 461 4.50 -8.02 -6.90
N GLY A 462 5.55 -8.83 -7.04
CA GLY A 462 6.86 -8.38 -7.49
C GLY A 462 6.91 -8.08 -8.99
N THR A 463 8.10 -7.71 -9.47
CA THR A 463 8.33 -7.26 -10.86
C THR A 463 8.14 -8.36 -11.92
N THR A 464 8.09 -9.64 -11.52
CA THR A 464 7.80 -10.78 -12.41
C THR A 464 6.39 -11.34 -12.19
N GLY A 465 5.53 -10.64 -11.44
CA GLY A 465 4.17 -11.09 -11.12
C GLY A 465 4.07 -12.18 -10.05
N GLN A 466 5.17 -12.49 -9.36
CA GLN A 466 5.19 -13.39 -8.22
C GLN A 466 4.63 -12.71 -6.98
N MET A 467 3.92 -13.46 -6.13
CA MET A 467 3.45 -12.96 -4.85
C MET A 467 4.64 -12.78 -3.88
N VAL A 468 4.69 -11.64 -3.20
CA VAL A 468 5.76 -11.28 -2.24
C VAL A 468 5.22 -11.18 -0.82
N GLU A 469 4.02 -10.61 -0.65
CA GLU A 469 3.38 -10.39 0.65
C GLU A 469 1.86 -10.53 0.53
N ILE A 470 1.21 -11.13 1.52
CA ILE A 470 -0.23 -11.00 1.78
C ILE A 470 -0.41 -10.44 3.19
N ALA A 471 -1.04 -9.27 3.29
CA ALA A 471 -1.48 -8.68 4.55
C ALA A 471 -3.01 -8.67 4.64
N LYS A 472 -3.57 -9.21 5.72
CA LYS A 472 -5.01 -9.17 6.01
C LYS A 472 -5.28 -8.19 7.15
N PHE A 473 -6.38 -7.45 7.02
CA PHE A 473 -6.80 -6.49 8.03
C PHE A 473 -8.27 -6.72 8.37
N ASN A 474 -8.61 -6.52 9.64
CA ASN A 474 -10.00 -6.57 10.09
C ASN A 474 -10.76 -5.29 9.71
N THR A 475 -12.03 -5.23 10.11
CA THR A 475 -12.94 -4.10 9.81
C THR A 475 -12.55 -2.76 10.45
N SER A 476 -11.64 -2.75 11.44
CA SER A 476 -11.09 -1.51 12.03
C SER A 476 -9.76 -1.09 11.38
N GLY A 477 -9.31 -1.78 10.34
CA GLY A 477 -8.02 -1.54 9.68
C GLY A 477 -6.81 -2.06 10.45
N PHE A 478 -7.00 -2.90 11.49
CA PHE A 478 -5.90 -3.54 12.21
C PHE A 478 -5.40 -4.75 11.42
N LYS A 479 -4.09 -4.81 11.16
CA LYS A 479 -3.43 -5.94 10.46
C LYS A 479 -3.50 -7.18 11.35
N THR A 480 -4.19 -8.23 10.89
CA THR A 480 -4.36 -9.50 11.63
C THR A 480 -3.41 -10.59 11.16
N VAL A 481 -3.05 -10.58 9.87
CA VAL A 481 -2.11 -11.55 9.29
C VAL A 481 -1.16 -10.84 8.35
N ASP A 482 0.09 -11.27 8.33
CA ASP A 482 1.11 -10.82 7.38
C ASP A 482 1.97 -12.00 6.93
N THR A 483 1.93 -12.38 5.66
CA THR A 483 2.64 -13.55 5.13
C THR A 483 3.59 -13.13 4.02
N PHE A 484 4.87 -13.45 4.17
CA PHE A 484 5.91 -13.19 3.18
C PHE A 484 6.23 -14.45 2.39
N PHE A 485 6.45 -14.29 1.09
CA PHE A 485 6.69 -15.38 0.15
C PHE A 485 8.09 -15.32 -0.45
N GLY A 486 8.72 -16.48 -0.60
CA GLY A 486 9.99 -16.63 -1.31
C GLY A 486 9.79 -16.66 -2.84
N SER A 487 10.90 -16.70 -3.58
CA SER A 487 10.89 -16.75 -5.04
C SER A 487 10.22 -18.00 -5.65
N ASN A 488 10.04 -19.06 -4.85
CA ASN A 488 9.34 -20.28 -5.23
C ASN A 488 7.82 -20.23 -4.97
N GLY A 489 7.28 -19.08 -4.53
CA GLY A 489 5.86 -18.90 -4.22
C GLY A 489 5.39 -19.55 -2.91
N LYS A 490 6.31 -20.09 -2.09
CA LYS A 490 5.99 -20.62 -0.76
C LYS A 490 6.19 -19.55 0.31
N ALA A 491 5.38 -19.58 1.36
CA ALA A 491 5.58 -18.72 2.53
C ALA A 491 6.95 -19.01 3.17
N ILE A 492 7.67 -17.95 3.53
CA ILE A 492 8.93 -18.01 4.30
C ILE A 492 8.73 -17.50 5.72
N GLN A 493 7.79 -16.57 5.91
CA GLN A 493 7.42 -16.02 7.20
C GLN A 493 5.92 -15.73 7.23
N GLN A 494 5.28 -15.90 8.39
CA GLN A 494 3.93 -15.44 8.65
C GLN A 494 3.82 -14.86 10.05
N PHE A 495 3.03 -13.82 10.21
CA PHE A 495 2.71 -13.20 11.48
C PHE A 495 1.19 -13.24 11.67
N GLU A 496 0.75 -13.67 12.84
CA GLU A 496 -0.64 -13.64 13.27
C GLU A 496 -0.76 -12.70 14.47
N PHE A 497 -1.31 -11.52 14.25
CA PHE A 497 -1.41 -10.45 15.24
C PHE A 497 -2.74 -10.48 15.97
N LYS A 498 -2.70 -10.25 17.28
CA LYS A 498 -3.87 -10.02 18.13
C LYS A 498 -3.99 -8.55 18.50
N THR A 499 -5.20 -8.12 18.82
CA THR A 499 -5.51 -6.72 19.15
C THR A 499 -4.82 -6.22 20.42
N ASP A 500 -4.37 -7.11 21.31
CA ASP A 500 -3.61 -6.79 22.52
C ASP A 500 -2.09 -6.58 22.26
N LYS A 501 -1.66 -6.60 20.99
CA LYS A 501 -0.28 -6.51 20.49
C LYS A 501 0.56 -7.78 20.63
N SER A 502 0.02 -8.86 21.20
CA SER A 502 0.66 -10.18 21.11
C SER A 502 0.57 -10.71 19.68
N TYR A 503 1.51 -11.56 19.28
CA TYR A 503 1.51 -12.17 17.95
C TYR A 503 2.25 -13.50 17.92
N THR A 504 1.89 -14.36 16.97
CA THR A 504 2.66 -15.57 16.64
C THR A 504 3.43 -15.32 15.35
N LYS A 505 4.74 -15.53 15.38
CA LYS A 505 5.59 -15.55 14.19
C LYS A 505 5.86 -16.99 13.77
N TYR A 506 5.61 -17.32 12.52
CA TYR A 506 5.98 -18.58 11.90
C TYR A 506 7.14 -18.34 10.94
N ASP A 507 8.23 -19.10 11.10
CA ASP A 507 9.34 -19.17 10.16
C ASP A 507 9.28 -20.53 9.46
N PHE A 508 9.17 -20.52 8.12
CA PHE A 508 9.06 -21.73 7.31
C PHE A 508 10.39 -22.03 6.61
N ALA A 509 10.90 -23.24 6.79
CA ALA A 509 12.10 -23.71 6.10
C ALA A 509 11.76 -24.29 4.71
N THR A 510 12.78 -24.39 3.86
CA THR A 510 12.63 -24.89 2.49
C THR A 510 12.22 -26.36 2.42
N ASP A 511 12.54 -27.15 3.45
CA ASP A 511 12.17 -28.57 3.57
C ASP A 511 10.72 -28.78 4.07
N GLY A 512 10.01 -27.70 4.42
CA GLY A 512 8.64 -27.73 4.95
C GLY A 512 8.56 -27.78 6.48
N SER A 513 9.69 -27.86 7.20
CA SER A 513 9.70 -27.67 8.65
C SER A 513 9.36 -26.23 9.02
N GLN A 514 8.84 -26.01 10.23
CA GLN A 514 8.44 -24.68 10.69
C GLN A 514 8.77 -24.44 12.16
N THR A 515 9.04 -23.19 12.51
CA THR A 515 9.16 -22.72 13.89
C THR A 515 8.10 -21.68 14.16
N ALA A 516 7.25 -21.91 15.17
CA ALA A 516 6.28 -20.94 15.67
C ALA A 516 6.82 -20.30 16.96
N THR A 517 6.89 -18.98 17.01
CA THR A 517 7.31 -18.20 18.18
C THR A 517 6.16 -17.32 18.63
N LEU A 518 5.68 -17.52 19.84
CA LEU A 518 4.63 -16.69 20.46
C LEU A 518 5.27 -15.53 21.21
N TYR A 519 4.93 -14.31 20.80
CA TYR A 519 5.34 -13.07 21.45
C TYR A 519 4.19 -12.47 22.26
N GLY A 520 4.50 -12.04 23.47
CA GLY A 520 3.57 -11.35 24.37
C GLY A 520 3.34 -9.89 23.99
N THR A 521 2.51 -9.22 24.79
CA THR A 521 2.09 -7.82 24.57
C THR A 521 3.22 -6.78 24.69
N THR A 522 4.37 -7.15 25.28
CA THR A 522 5.58 -6.31 25.37
C THR A 522 6.70 -6.79 24.46
N GLY A 523 6.44 -7.73 23.54
CA GLY A 523 7.44 -8.30 22.62
C GLY A 523 8.37 -9.36 23.23
N GLN A 524 8.08 -9.82 24.45
CA GLN A 524 8.77 -10.94 25.09
C GLN A 524 8.35 -12.27 24.46
N VAL A 525 9.27 -13.23 24.34
CA VAL A 525 8.94 -14.60 23.89
C VAL A 525 8.28 -15.36 25.04
N PHE A 526 7.14 -16.00 24.78
CA PHE A 526 6.44 -16.89 25.72
C PHE A 526 6.64 -18.37 25.36
N GLU A 527 6.63 -18.69 24.08
CA GLU A 527 6.70 -20.06 23.58
C GLU A 527 7.48 -20.12 22.26
N ILE A 528 8.32 -21.15 22.09
CA ILE A 528 8.88 -21.54 20.80
C ILE A 528 8.54 -23.01 20.55
N ALA A 529 7.74 -23.27 19.52
CA ALA A 529 7.39 -24.60 19.07
C ALA A 529 8.03 -24.89 17.71
N LYS A 530 8.72 -26.02 17.58
CA LYS A 530 9.33 -26.49 16.32
C LYS A 530 8.56 -27.69 15.78
N PHE A 531 8.38 -27.74 14.47
CA PHE A 531 7.68 -28.80 13.78
C PHE A 531 8.54 -29.31 12.62
N ASN A 532 8.51 -30.61 12.37
CA ASN A 532 9.18 -31.19 11.20
C ASN A 532 8.37 -30.96 9.91
N ALA A 533 8.90 -31.42 8.78
CA ALA A 533 8.27 -31.27 7.46
C ALA A 533 6.89 -31.94 7.30
N SER A 534 6.52 -32.89 8.18
CA SER A 534 5.19 -33.50 8.19
C SER A 534 4.19 -32.80 9.12
N GLY A 535 4.59 -31.67 9.72
CA GLY A 535 3.78 -30.93 10.70
C GLY A 535 3.74 -31.55 12.11
N PHE A 536 4.61 -32.51 12.42
CA PHE A 536 4.72 -33.08 13.77
C PHE A 536 5.56 -32.16 14.65
N LYS A 537 5.02 -31.76 15.81
CA LYS A 537 5.73 -30.94 16.81
C LYS A 537 6.88 -31.75 17.40
N THR A 538 8.12 -31.27 17.24
CA THR A 538 9.34 -31.94 17.74
C THR A 538 9.88 -31.29 19.00
N VAL A 539 9.68 -29.98 19.18
CA VAL A 539 10.12 -29.24 20.36
C VAL A 539 9.06 -28.23 20.76
N ASP A 540 8.90 -28.02 22.07
CA ASP A 540 8.07 -26.96 22.65
C ASP A 540 8.78 -26.35 23.86
N THR A 541 9.09 -25.06 23.82
CA THR A 541 9.86 -24.39 24.88
C THR A 541 9.08 -23.20 25.41
N PHE A 542 8.83 -23.17 26.72
CA PHE A 542 8.15 -22.09 27.41
C PHE A 542 9.15 -21.19 28.13
N PHE A 543 8.92 -19.88 28.07
CA PHE A 543 9.81 -18.87 28.62
C PHE A 543 9.15 -18.09 29.75
N GLY A 544 9.92 -17.79 30.79
CA GLY A 544 9.51 -16.92 31.88
C GLY A 544 9.63 -15.43 31.53
N SER A 545 9.18 -14.56 32.42
CA SER A 545 9.24 -13.09 32.25
C SER A 545 10.67 -12.53 32.12
N ASN A 546 11.69 -13.29 32.54
CA ASN A 546 13.11 -12.94 32.40
C ASN A 546 13.73 -13.37 31.06
N GLY A 547 12.93 -13.93 30.13
CA GLY A 547 13.39 -14.41 28.82
C GLY A 547 14.17 -15.73 28.86
N LYS A 548 14.25 -16.41 30.02
CA LYS A 548 14.85 -17.75 30.13
C LYS A 548 13.79 -18.83 30.00
N ALA A 549 14.18 -19.98 29.45
CA ALA A 549 13.31 -21.16 29.39
C ALA A 549 12.97 -21.61 30.82
N ILE A 550 11.70 -21.95 31.06
CA ILE A 550 11.19 -22.53 32.31
C ILE A 550 10.80 -23.99 32.11
N GLN A 551 10.39 -24.36 30.89
CA GLN A 551 10.05 -25.73 30.51
C GLN A 551 10.41 -25.97 29.05
N GLN A 552 10.83 -27.20 28.72
CA GLN A 552 11.02 -27.65 27.35
C GLN A 552 10.51 -29.08 27.19
N PHE A 553 9.90 -29.37 26.05
CA PHE A 553 9.49 -30.71 25.65
C PHE A 553 10.20 -31.08 24.36
N GLU A 554 10.75 -32.29 24.30
CA GLU A 554 11.33 -32.89 23.09
C GLU A 554 10.52 -34.13 22.73
N PHE A 555 9.75 -34.05 21.65
CA PHE A 555 8.85 -35.10 21.20
C PHE A 555 9.50 -35.96 20.12
N LYS A 556 9.31 -37.27 20.22
CA LYS A 556 9.72 -38.25 19.21
C LYS A 556 8.50 -38.77 18.45
N THR A 557 8.73 -39.23 17.22
CA THR A 557 7.66 -39.73 16.34
C THR A 557 6.97 -40.99 16.85
N ASP A 558 7.60 -41.74 17.77
CA ASP A 558 7.02 -42.91 18.44
C ASP A 558 6.07 -42.55 19.62
N LYS A 559 5.80 -41.24 19.82
CA LYS A 559 5.00 -40.65 20.90
C LYS A 559 5.69 -40.60 22.28
N SER A 560 6.94 -41.06 22.39
CA SER A 560 7.77 -40.76 23.57
C SER A 560 8.21 -39.29 23.58
N TYR A 561 8.48 -38.74 24.76
CA TYR A 561 8.98 -37.37 24.88
C TYR A 561 9.80 -37.17 26.15
N THR A 562 10.72 -36.21 26.10
CA THR A 562 11.45 -35.75 27.29
C THR A 562 10.90 -34.39 27.70
N LYS A 563 10.55 -34.24 28.98
CA LYS A 563 10.20 -32.95 29.60
C LYS A 563 11.37 -32.46 30.43
N TYR A 564 11.79 -31.23 30.22
CA TYR A 564 12.76 -30.51 31.03
C TYR A 564 12.05 -29.42 31.82
N ASP A 565 12.32 -29.32 33.12
CA ASP A 565 11.92 -28.18 33.94
C ASP A 565 13.19 -27.44 34.40
N PHE A 566 13.24 -26.13 34.16
CA PHE A 566 14.39 -25.29 34.47
C PHE A 566 14.09 -24.37 35.66
N SER A 567 14.96 -24.40 36.66
CA SER A 567 14.88 -23.54 37.83
C SER A 567 15.60 -22.21 37.60
N VAL A 568 15.22 -21.18 38.38
CA VAL A 568 15.80 -19.83 38.27
C VAL A 568 17.30 -19.81 38.57
N ASP A 569 17.77 -20.72 39.44
CA ASP A 569 19.19 -20.87 39.81
C ASP A 569 20.04 -21.56 38.73
N GLY A 570 19.42 -22.05 37.65
CA GLY A 570 20.07 -22.79 36.57
C GLY A 570 20.07 -24.32 36.76
N SER A 571 19.58 -24.84 37.89
CA SER A 571 19.35 -26.28 38.04
C SER A 571 18.18 -26.76 37.16
N GLN A 572 18.15 -28.04 36.80
CA GLN A 572 17.11 -28.58 35.93
C GLN A 572 16.78 -30.03 36.27
N THR A 573 15.56 -30.45 35.93
CA THR A 573 15.16 -31.86 35.88
C THR A 573 14.86 -32.27 34.44
N ALA A 574 15.09 -33.54 34.12
CA ALA A 574 14.71 -34.15 32.86
C ALA A 574 13.87 -35.41 33.14
N MET A 575 12.72 -35.53 32.49
CA MET A 575 11.76 -36.62 32.65
C MET A 575 11.47 -37.24 31.29
N LEU A 576 11.90 -38.49 31.08
CA LEU A 576 11.61 -39.24 29.86
C LEU A 576 10.31 -40.02 30.04
N TYR A 577 9.32 -39.74 29.19
CA TYR A 577 8.09 -40.50 29.09
C TYR A 577 8.14 -41.41 27.87
N GLY A 578 7.91 -42.72 28.08
CA GLY A 578 7.88 -43.72 27.01
C GLY A 578 6.65 -43.60 26.11
N THR A 579 6.53 -44.49 25.13
CA THR A 579 5.45 -44.49 24.12
C THR A 579 4.04 -44.70 24.71
N ALA A 580 3.95 -45.28 25.91
CA ALA A 580 2.70 -45.43 26.68
C ALA A 580 2.36 -44.21 27.56
N GLY A 581 3.17 -43.14 27.51
CA GLY A 581 2.99 -41.94 28.34
C GLY A 581 3.37 -42.10 29.82
N LYS A 582 4.07 -43.19 30.18
CA LYS A 582 4.59 -43.42 31.54
C LYS A 582 6.03 -42.95 31.66
N LEU A 583 6.41 -42.45 32.84
CA LEU A 583 7.78 -42.07 33.17
C LEU A 583 8.71 -43.30 33.14
N VAL A 584 9.85 -43.18 32.46
CA VAL A 584 10.87 -44.24 32.29
C VAL A 584 12.20 -43.82 32.93
N GLU A 585 12.52 -42.53 32.90
CA GLU A 585 13.75 -41.97 33.51
C GLU A 585 13.45 -40.60 34.10
N PHE A 586 14.01 -40.32 35.28
CA PHE A 586 14.03 -39.02 35.94
C PHE A 586 15.47 -38.67 36.30
N ALA A 587 15.99 -37.57 35.77
CA ALA A 587 17.31 -37.07 36.09
C ALA A 587 17.25 -35.66 36.68
N LYS A 588 18.12 -35.37 37.65
CA LYS A 588 18.29 -34.04 38.26
C LYS A 588 19.71 -33.54 38.04
N PHE A 589 19.84 -32.28 37.68
CA PHE A 589 21.11 -31.61 37.42
C PHE A 589 21.27 -30.40 38.31
N ASN A 590 22.50 -30.12 38.74
CA ASN A 590 22.81 -28.90 39.47
C ASN A 590 22.94 -27.68 38.51
N PRO A 591 23.09 -26.44 39.03
CA PRO A 591 23.27 -25.24 38.21
C PRO A 591 24.47 -25.25 37.24
N SER A 592 25.46 -26.12 37.46
CA SER A 592 26.62 -26.29 36.57
C SER A 592 26.39 -27.32 35.47
N GLY A 593 25.18 -27.89 35.37
CA GLY A 593 24.82 -28.91 34.39
C GLY A 593 25.31 -30.32 34.74
N VAL A 594 25.79 -30.56 35.95
CA VAL A 594 26.24 -31.90 36.40
C VAL A 594 25.04 -32.70 36.90
N LYS A 595 24.86 -33.93 36.39
CA LYS A 595 23.82 -34.86 36.85
C LYS A 595 24.13 -35.28 38.30
N ILE A 596 23.20 -35.04 39.22
CA ILE A 596 23.32 -35.38 40.65
C ILE A 596 22.39 -36.54 41.06
N GLN A 597 21.38 -36.83 40.24
CA GLN A 597 20.46 -37.95 40.45
C GLN A 597 19.99 -38.50 39.11
N ASP A 598 19.83 -39.82 39.03
CA ASP A 598 19.24 -40.52 37.89
C ASP A 598 18.41 -41.72 38.36
N THR A 599 17.12 -41.74 38.05
CA THR A 599 16.19 -42.79 38.49
C THR A 599 15.49 -43.41 37.29
N PHE A 600 15.59 -44.73 37.14
CA PHE A 600 14.93 -45.51 36.09
C PHE A 600 13.67 -46.17 36.64
N TYR A 601 12.62 -46.23 35.83
CA TYR A 601 11.31 -46.77 36.20
C TYR A 601 10.93 -47.97 35.34
N GLY A 602 10.27 -48.94 35.98
CA GLY A 602 9.69 -50.11 35.32
C GLY A 602 8.35 -49.81 34.65
N THR A 603 7.78 -50.82 34.01
CA THR A 603 6.47 -50.72 33.31
C THR A 603 5.29 -50.47 34.25
N ASP A 604 5.46 -50.76 35.54
CA ASP A 604 4.52 -50.50 36.63
C ASP A 604 4.62 -49.06 37.18
N GLY A 605 5.61 -48.29 36.73
CA GLY A 605 5.86 -46.91 37.20
C GLY A 605 6.63 -46.83 38.51
N LYS A 606 7.19 -47.93 39.02
CA LYS A 606 8.07 -47.94 40.19
C LYS A 606 9.54 -47.84 39.79
N ALA A 607 10.36 -47.23 40.65
CA ALA A 607 11.80 -47.16 40.41
C ALA A 607 12.41 -48.58 40.42
N THR A 608 13.32 -48.86 39.49
CA THR A 608 14.09 -50.11 39.40
C THR A 608 15.55 -49.87 39.73
N GLN A 609 16.08 -48.69 39.37
CA GLN A 609 17.43 -48.25 39.69
C GLN A 609 17.44 -46.77 40.04
N GLN A 610 18.34 -46.37 40.94
CA GLN A 610 18.63 -44.96 41.20
C GLN A 610 20.12 -44.75 41.45
N TYR A 611 20.68 -43.73 40.82
CA TYR A 611 22.04 -43.25 41.03
C TYR A 611 21.98 -41.90 41.75
N ASN A 612 22.71 -41.77 42.86
CA ASN A 612 22.95 -40.50 43.53
C ASN A 612 24.42 -40.13 43.34
N PHE A 613 24.72 -39.11 42.56
CA PHE A 613 26.09 -38.70 42.23
C PHE A 613 26.54 -37.56 43.14
N ASN A 614 27.74 -37.69 43.69
CA ASN A 614 28.45 -36.62 44.36
C ASN A 614 29.32 -35.84 43.36
N LEU A 615 29.72 -34.62 43.74
CA LEU A 615 30.53 -33.76 42.87
C LEU A 615 31.97 -34.28 42.66
N ASP A 616 32.46 -35.15 43.54
CA ASP A 616 33.78 -35.77 43.47
C ASP A 616 33.82 -37.03 42.58
N LYS A 617 32.72 -37.33 41.86
CA LYS A 617 32.47 -38.51 41.02
C LYS A 617 32.19 -39.81 41.77
N SER A 618 32.17 -39.81 43.11
CA SER A 618 31.60 -40.94 43.87
C SER A 618 30.08 -40.97 43.70
N TYR A 619 29.47 -42.15 43.85
CA TYR A 619 28.02 -42.29 43.73
C TYR A 619 27.46 -43.48 44.49
N THR A 620 26.17 -43.43 44.82
CA THR A 620 25.41 -44.57 45.35
C THR A 620 24.48 -45.10 44.28
N LEU A 621 24.53 -46.41 44.00
CA LEU A 621 23.56 -47.13 43.18
C LEU A 621 22.58 -47.87 44.07
N TYR A 622 21.30 -47.55 43.95
CA TYR A 622 20.20 -48.32 44.49
C TYR A 622 19.61 -49.21 43.41
N ASN A 623 19.46 -50.51 43.68
CA ASN A 623 18.64 -51.40 42.86
C ASN A 623 17.40 -51.80 43.67
N PHE A 624 16.22 -51.55 43.13
CA PHE A 624 14.94 -51.86 43.75
C PHE A 624 14.32 -53.09 43.08
N VAL A 625 13.82 -54.01 43.90
CA VAL A 625 13.17 -55.23 43.46
C VAL A 625 11.65 -55.09 43.63
N ALA A 626 10.87 -55.77 42.80
CA ALA A 626 9.41 -55.65 42.79
C ALA A 626 8.74 -56.05 44.12
N ASP A 627 9.39 -56.89 44.92
CA ASP A 627 8.93 -57.30 46.26
C ASP A 627 9.13 -56.22 47.34
N GLY A 628 9.77 -55.10 47.00
CA GLY A 628 10.10 -54.00 47.90
C GLY A 628 11.49 -54.09 48.52
N SER A 629 12.23 -55.19 48.33
CA SER A 629 13.63 -55.29 48.75
C SER A 629 14.53 -54.42 47.88
N GLN A 630 15.70 -54.05 48.41
CA GLN A 630 16.64 -53.19 47.69
C GLN A 630 18.08 -53.46 48.08
N THR A 631 19.00 -53.08 47.19
CA THR A 631 20.44 -53.03 47.46
C THR A 631 20.94 -51.61 47.29
N ALA A 632 21.92 -51.20 48.11
CA ALA A 632 22.64 -49.95 47.95
C ALA A 632 24.13 -50.25 47.80
N THR A 633 24.73 -49.84 46.70
CA THR A 633 26.16 -50.03 46.42
C THR A 633 26.83 -48.66 46.35
N LEU A 634 27.79 -48.40 47.23
CA LEU A 634 28.52 -47.14 47.27
C LEU A 634 29.82 -47.29 46.49
N TYR A 635 30.02 -46.42 45.50
CA TYR A 635 31.20 -46.36 44.66
C TYR A 635 32.04 -45.13 45.00
N GLY A 636 33.32 -45.33 45.29
CA GLY A 636 34.28 -44.27 45.52
C GLY A 636 34.67 -43.50 44.24
N VAL A 637 35.51 -42.47 44.39
CA VAL A 637 35.88 -41.53 43.30
C VAL A 637 36.55 -42.16 42.08
N ASN A 638 37.11 -43.37 42.19
CA ASN A 638 37.72 -44.11 41.09
C ASN A 638 36.83 -45.26 40.58
N GLY A 639 35.56 -45.31 40.99
CA GLY A 639 34.60 -46.34 40.58
C GLY A 639 34.74 -47.69 41.30
N GLN A 640 35.53 -47.75 42.39
CA GLN A 640 35.63 -48.94 43.25
C GLN A 640 34.46 -49.00 44.24
N VAL A 641 33.94 -50.19 44.54
CA VAL A 641 32.93 -50.38 45.59
C VAL A 641 33.60 -50.18 46.95
N THR A 642 33.01 -49.34 47.81
CA THR A 642 33.47 -49.11 49.20
C THR A 642 32.51 -49.70 50.23
N GLU A 643 31.22 -49.78 49.89
CA GLU A 643 30.17 -50.34 50.75
C GLU A 643 29.10 -51.02 49.88
N TYR A 644 28.54 -52.12 50.36
CA TYR A 644 27.40 -52.81 49.78
C TYR A 644 26.42 -53.21 50.87
N ALA A 645 25.19 -52.73 50.80
CA ALA A 645 24.13 -53.05 51.75
C ALA A 645 22.91 -53.68 51.06
N LYS A 646 22.29 -54.66 51.73
CA LYS A 646 20.99 -55.23 51.34
C LYS A 646 19.93 -54.85 52.35
N PHE A 647 18.70 -54.65 51.87
CA PHE A 647 17.54 -54.35 52.70
C PHE A 647 16.37 -55.25 52.29
N ASN A 648 15.58 -55.67 53.26
CA ASN A 648 14.34 -56.40 53.00
C ASN A 648 13.19 -55.46 52.57
N ALA A 649 12.04 -56.04 52.24
CA ALA A 649 10.85 -55.30 51.80
C ALA A 649 10.30 -54.30 52.84
N GLY A 650 10.62 -54.46 54.12
CA GLY A 650 10.27 -53.52 55.19
C GLY A 650 11.27 -52.39 55.39
N GLY A 651 12.33 -52.31 54.57
CA GLY A 651 13.39 -51.31 54.66
C GLY A 651 14.44 -51.61 55.75
N MET A 652 14.41 -52.77 56.39
CA MET A 652 15.44 -53.18 57.37
C MET A 652 16.68 -53.67 56.62
N LYS A 653 17.86 -53.16 57.01
CA LYS A 653 19.15 -53.64 56.51
C LYS A 653 19.34 -55.10 56.95
N THR A 654 19.59 -56.01 56.02
CA THR A 654 19.84 -57.45 56.28
C THR A 654 21.30 -57.82 56.10
N GLN A 655 22.06 -57.04 55.34
CA GLN A 655 23.48 -57.25 55.13
C GLN A 655 24.18 -55.91 54.89
N ASP A 656 25.42 -55.78 55.38
CA ASP A 656 26.29 -54.62 55.16
C ASP A 656 27.74 -55.07 54.98
N ILE A 657 28.39 -54.72 53.89
CA ILE A 657 29.76 -55.16 53.56
C ILE A 657 30.61 -53.95 53.22
N PHE A 658 31.74 -53.78 53.92
CA PHE A 658 32.71 -52.72 53.67
C PHE A 658 33.93 -53.26 52.93
N PHE A 659 34.39 -52.54 51.91
CA PHE A 659 35.51 -52.95 51.06
C PHE A 659 36.71 -52.03 51.24
N GLY A 660 37.91 -52.62 51.24
CA GLY A 660 39.18 -51.90 51.22
C GLY A 660 39.53 -51.39 49.82
N SER A 661 40.60 -50.61 49.72
CA SER A 661 41.11 -50.06 48.45
C SER A 661 41.52 -51.13 47.42
N ASN A 662 41.72 -52.38 47.85
CA ASN A 662 42.04 -53.53 47.01
C ASN A 662 40.78 -54.28 46.50
N GLY A 663 39.58 -53.79 46.80
CA GLY A 663 38.31 -54.42 46.40
C GLY A 663 37.92 -55.66 47.22
N LYS A 664 38.66 -56.00 48.29
CA LYS A 664 38.30 -57.10 49.20
C LYS A 664 37.47 -56.58 50.37
N SER A 665 36.57 -57.43 50.90
CA SER A 665 35.83 -57.12 52.13
C SER A 665 36.78 -56.97 53.31
N THR A 666 36.48 -56.00 54.17
CA THR A 666 37.19 -55.72 55.43
C THR A 666 36.28 -55.96 56.62
N GLN A 667 34.98 -55.71 56.45
CA GLN A 667 33.94 -55.98 57.44
C GLN A 667 32.67 -56.45 56.74
N GLN A 668 31.90 -57.31 57.41
CA GLN A 668 30.55 -57.70 57.02
C GLN A 668 29.67 -57.80 58.26
N PHE A 669 28.42 -57.35 58.13
CA PHE A 669 27.37 -57.51 59.12
C PHE A 669 26.18 -58.21 58.48
N ASP A 670 25.68 -59.27 59.10
CA ASP A 670 24.47 -59.98 58.68
C ASP A 670 23.41 -59.83 59.78
N PHE A 671 22.32 -59.14 59.46
CA PHE A 671 21.27 -58.78 60.43
C PHE A 671 20.06 -59.69 60.31
N ASN A 672 19.60 -60.20 61.44
CA ASN A 672 18.40 -61.03 61.53
C ASN A 672 17.15 -60.18 61.81
N PRO A 673 15.94 -60.67 61.47
CA PRO A 673 14.69 -59.95 61.72
C PRO A 673 14.42 -59.62 63.20
N ASP A 674 14.98 -60.39 64.14
CA ASP A 674 14.84 -60.18 65.58
C ASP A 674 15.82 -59.13 66.14
N LYS A 675 16.59 -58.45 65.27
CA LYS A 675 17.65 -57.47 65.55
C LYS A 675 18.96 -58.06 66.08
N SER A 676 19.09 -59.37 66.21
CA SER A 676 20.41 -60.01 66.39
C SER A 676 21.23 -59.86 65.10
N TYR A 677 22.55 -59.91 65.20
CA TYR A 677 23.41 -59.84 64.01
C TYR A 677 24.75 -60.55 64.21
N THR A 678 25.32 -60.99 63.10
CA THR A 678 26.68 -61.52 63.05
C THR A 678 27.59 -60.47 62.43
N TRP A 679 28.74 -60.23 63.04
CA TRP A 679 29.82 -59.43 62.49
C TRP A 679 30.96 -60.33 62.03
N HIS A 680 31.57 -59.99 60.91
CA HIS A 680 32.79 -60.58 60.40
C HIS A 680 33.82 -59.47 60.12
N GLY A 681 35.03 -59.62 60.65
CA GLY A 681 36.19 -58.80 60.32
C GLY A 681 37.21 -59.60 59.51
N PHE A 682 37.65 -59.06 58.39
CA PHE A 682 38.60 -59.70 57.47
C PHE A 682 39.92 -58.92 57.46
N ASN A 683 41.01 -59.59 57.85
CA ASN A 683 42.33 -58.98 57.88
C ASN A 683 43.06 -59.15 56.54
N ALA A 684 44.04 -58.28 56.28
CA ALA A 684 44.81 -58.29 55.03
C ALA A 684 45.63 -59.57 54.82
N ASP A 685 45.99 -60.27 55.90
CA ASP A 685 46.72 -61.54 55.90
C ASP A 685 45.83 -62.78 55.65
N GLY A 686 44.51 -62.57 55.49
CA GLY A 686 43.53 -63.63 55.28
C GLY A 686 42.93 -64.22 56.56
N SER A 687 43.40 -63.81 57.75
CA SER A 687 42.76 -64.18 59.02
C SER A 687 41.40 -63.48 59.18
N GLN A 688 40.51 -64.07 59.98
CA GLN A 688 39.13 -63.60 60.14
C GLN A 688 38.70 -63.60 61.60
N SER A 689 37.90 -62.63 61.98
CA SER A 689 37.21 -62.58 63.28
C SER A 689 35.71 -62.62 63.05
N GLY A 690 34.97 -63.36 63.85
CA GLY A 690 33.51 -63.40 63.85
C GLY A 690 32.97 -63.06 65.24
N ALA A 691 31.81 -62.40 65.30
CA ALA A 691 31.09 -62.20 66.56
C ALA A 691 29.58 -62.25 66.35
N LEU A 692 28.87 -62.95 67.23
CA LEU A 692 27.42 -63.01 67.26
C LEU A 692 26.90 -62.06 68.35
N PHE A 693 25.95 -61.21 68.01
CA PHE A 693 25.28 -60.29 68.91
C PHE A 693 23.80 -60.60 69.04
N ASP A 694 23.28 -60.55 70.27
CA ASP A 694 21.86 -60.74 70.56
C ASP A 694 20.99 -59.55 70.11
N SER A 695 19.67 -59.67 70.27
CA SER A 695 18.70 -58.62 69.89
C SER A 695 18.81 -57.31 70.67
N ASN A 696 19.60 -57.28 71.76
CA ASN A 696 19.92 -56.07 72.54
C ASN A 696 21.32 -55.52 72.20
N GLY A 697 22.02 -56.12 71.23
CA GLY A 697 23.36 -55.73 70.82
C GLY A 697 24.48 -56.19 71.76
N LYS A 698 24.23 -57.18 72.63
CA LYS A 698 25.26 -57.78 73.49
C LYS A 698 25.91 -58.97 72.79
N ILE A 699 27.22 -59.13 72.97
CA ILE A 699 27.96 -60.26 72.40
C ILE A 699 27.54 -61.58 73.07
N ALA A 700 27.25 -62.60 72.26
CA ALA A 700 26.91 -63.96 72.68
C ALA A 700 28.06 -64.93 72.38
N GLU A 701 28.76 -64.74 71.27
CA GLU A 701 29.90 -65.56 70.83
C GLU A 701 30.93 -64.69 70.09
N GLN A 702 32.21 -65.01 70.23
CA GLN A 702 33.32 -64.43 69.47
C GLN A 702 34.26 -65.53 69.00
N VAL A 703 34.63 -65.53 67.72
CA VAL A 703 35.47 -66.56 67.11
C VAL A 703 36.62 -65.90 66.34
N GLN A 704 37.80 -66.48 66.37
CA GLN A 704 38.93 -66.09 65.51
C GLN A 704 39.38 -67.27 64.64
N PHE A 705 39.77 -66.96 63.40
CA PHE A 705 40.26 -67.90 62.42
C PHE A 705 41.62 -67.43 61.87
N ASN A 706 42.54 -68.35 61.64
CA ASN A 706 43.78 -68.05 60.92
C ASN A 706 43.55 -67.94 59.40
N SER A 707 44.61 -67.62 58.65
CA SER A 707 44.56 -67.43 57.19
C SER A 707 44.17 -68.68 56.39
N ASN A 708 44.18 -69.87 56.99
CA ASN A 708 43.76 -71.13 56.37
C ASN A 708 42.32 -71.52 56.74
N GLY A 709 41.61 -70.67 57.48
CA GLY A 709 40.24 -70.92 57.94
C GLY A 709 40.14 -71.86 59.16
N LEU A 710 41.25 -72.15 59.85
CA LEU A 710 41.21 -72.90 61.11
C LEU A 710 40.78 -71.96 62.24
N LYS A 711 39.75 -72.35 62.99
CA LYS A 711 39.34 -71.70 64.24
C LYS A 711 40.50 -71.77 65.24
N THR A 712 41.01 -70.62 65.70
CA THR A 712 42.11 -70.50 66.69
C THR A 712 41.59 -70.10 68.06
N GLN A 713 40.45 -69.42 68.13
CA GLN A 713 39.81 -69.03 69.39
C GLN A 713 38.30 -69.04 69.24
N ASP A 714 37.60 -69.41 70.32
CA ASP A 714 36.14 -69.37 70.42
C ASP A 714 35.74 -69.00 71.84
N ILE A 715 34.94 -67.95 72.02
CA ILE A 715 34.52 -67.43 73.32
C ILE A 715 33.01 -67.30 73.32
N SER A 716 32.32 -68.01 74.22
CA SER A 716 30.90 -67.79 74.50
C SER A 716 30.71 -66.90 75.73
N TYR A 717 29.65 -66.11 75.72
CA TYR A 717 29.34 -65.13 76.76
C TYR A 717 27.99 -65.42 77.43
N ASN A 718 27.87 -65.02 78.70
CA ASN A 718 26.60 -64.98 79.42
C ASN A 718 25.78 -63.74 79.01
N PRO A 719 24.45 -63.71 79.22
CA PRO A 719 23.60 -62.55 78.90
C PRO A 719 23.99 -61.22 79.59
N ASN A 720 24.82 -61.28 80.63
CA ASN A 720 25.39 -60.12 81.33
C ASN A 720 26.69 -59.59 80.69
N GLY A 721 27.20 -60.25 79.63
CA GLY A 721 28.42 -59.88 78.91
C GLY A 721 29.72 -60.46 79.49
N THR A 722 29.68 -61.30 80.54
CA THR A 722 30.87 -61.99 81.04
C THR A 722 31.16 -63.26 80.24
N LYS A 723 32.44 -63.64 80.09
CA LYS A 723 32.81 -64.91 79.45
C LYS A 723 32.16 -66.08 80.19
N LYS A 724 31.65 -67.06 79.44
CA LYS A 724 31.08 -68.32 79.93
C LYS A 724 32.04 -69.46 79.67
N GLN A 725 32.59 -69.51 78.46
CA GLN A 725 33.55 -70.52 78.02
C GLN A 725 34.47 -69.93 76.96
N GLN A 726 35.73 -70.34 76.94
CA GLN A 726 36.71 -69.97 75.92
C GLN A 726 37.51 -71.21 75.50
N PHE A 727 37.77 -71.36 74.21
CA PHE A 727 38.65 -72.36 73.66
C PHE A 727 39.78 -71.68 72.89
N GLU A 728 40.99 -72.20 73.04
CA GLU A 728 42.17 -71.81 72.27
C GLU A 728 42.71 -73.04 71.54
N PHE A 729 42.65 -73.03 70.22
CA PHE A 729 42.99 -74.18 69.38
C PHE A 729 44.38 -74.00 68.75
N ALA A 730 45.18 -75.06 68.82
CA ALA A 730 46.49 -75.13 68.16
C ALA A 730 46.38 -75.77 66.76
N LEU A 731 47.44 -75.63 65.97
CA LEU A 731 47.50 -76.15 64.59
C LEU A 731 47.42 -77.69 64.51
N ASP A 732 47.84 -78.41 65.54
CA ASP A 732 47.81 -79.86 65.61
C ASP A 732 46.46 -80.43 66.12
N LYS A 733 45.46 -79.56 66.31
CA LYS A 733 44.13 -79.85 66.88
C LYS A 733 44.11 -80.11 68.40
N SER A 734 45.21 -79.90 69.11
CA SER A 734 45.16 -79.74 70.56
C SER A 734 44.46 -78.42 70.93
N TYR A 735 43.91 -78.32 72.14
CA TYR A 735 43.23 -77.10 72.58
C TYR A 735 43.26 -76.91 74.09
N VAL A 736 43.15 -75.65 74.51
CA VAL A 736 42.92 -75.26 75.89
C VAL A 736 41.48 -74.81 76.03
N SER A 737 40.75 -75.36 77.00
CA SER A 737 39.36 -74.99 77.32
C SER A 737 39.31 -74.27 78.66
N HIS A 738 38.79 -73.06 78.68
CA HIS A 738 38.49 -72.27 79.85
C HIS A 738 36.97 -72.26 80.09
N LYS A 739 36.51 -72.57 81.30
CA LYS A 739 35.11 -72.41 81.73
C LYS A 739 35.05 -71.41 82.86
N PHE A 740 34.11 -70.48 82.82
CA PHE A 740 33.97 -69.42 83.82
C PHE A 740 32.63 -69.55 84.56
N GLU A 741 32.67 -69.71 85.87
CA GLU A 741 31.48 -69.81 86.74
C GLU A 741 31.63 -68.89 87.95
N GLY A 742 31.08 -67.67 87.86
CA GLY A 742 31.25 -66.65 88.90
C GLY A 742 32.73 -66.26 89.05
N PRO A 743 33.32 -66.35 90.26
CA PRO A 743 34.75 -66.07 90.47
C PRO A 743 35.66 -67.23 90.04
N MET A 744 35.11 -68.36 89.57
CA MET A 744 35.88 -69.56 89.24
C MET A 744 36.24 -69.61 87.75
N GLU A 745 37.47 -70.03 87.46
CA GLU A 745 37.93 -70.36 86.11
C GLU A 745 38.50 -71.79 86.12
N TYR A 746 38.07 -72.61 85.18
CA TYR A 746 38.54 -73.98 85.01
C TYR A 746 39.24 -74.10 83.66
N VAL A 747 40.51 -74.51 83.64
CA VAL A 747 41.35 -74.55 82.44
C VAL A 747 41.79 -75.99 82.19
N GLY A 748 41.31 -76.63 81.13
CA GLY A 748 41.75 -77.97 80.72
C GLY A 748 42.58 -77.91 79.44
N MET A 749 43.70 -78.65 79.40
CA MET A 749 44.55 -78.79 78.21
C MET A 749 44.34 -80.18 77.61
N PHE A 750 43.95 -80.22 76.33
CA PHE A 750 43.56 -81.42 75.63
C PHE A 750 44.50 -81.68 74.45
N GLY A 751 44.95 -82.93 74.30
CA GLY A 751 45.73 -83.36 73.14
C GLY A 751 44.89 -83.44 71.87
N SER A 752 45.54 -83.67 70.73
CA SER A 752 44.87 -83.82 69.42
C SER A 752 43.90 -85.02 69.33
N ASN A 753 43.93 -85.91 70.32
CA ASN A 753 43.01 -87.04 70.51
C ASN A 753 41.80 -86.69 71.41
N ASN A 754 41.61 -85.42 71.78
CA ASN A 754 40.59 -84.92 72.71
C ASN A 754 40.73 -85.48 74.15
N ILE A 755 41.90 -85.99 74.52
CA ILE A 755 42.16 -86.47 75.88
C ILE A 755 42.84 -85.35 76.67
N ILE A 756 42.28 -85.03 77.84
CA ILE A 756 42.88 -84.08 78.78
C ILE A 756 44.21 -84.64 79.32
N PHE A 757 45.24 -83.81 79.35
CA PHE A 757 46.53 -84.17 79.94
C PHE A 757 46.92 -83.26 81.12
N ASP A 758 46.28 -82.10 81.24
CA ASP A 758 46.55 -81.09 82.27
C ASP A 758 45.28 -80.29 82.60
N TYR A 759 45.07 -79.93 83.86
CA TYR A 759 43.88 -79.21 84.31
C TYR A 759 44.17 -78.27 85.47
N TYR A 760 43.63 -77.07 85.44
CA TYR A 760 43.78 -76.07 86.49
C TYR A 760 42.42 -75.53 86.91
N GLN A 761 42.28 -75.21 88.20
CA GLN A 761 41.15 -74.46 88.72
C GLN A 761 41.66 -73.22 89.44
N PHE A 762 41.07 -72.08 89.13
CA PHE A 762 41.35 -70.80 89.74
C PHE A 762 40.11 -70.25 90.45
N SER A 763 40.33 -69.53 91.55
CA SER A 763 39.32 -68.70 92.21
C SER A 763 39.84 -67.27 92.32
N SER A 764 39.14 -66.32 91.71
CA SER A 764 39.53 -64.89 91.68
C SER A 764 40.99 -64.68 91.23
N GLY A 765 41.43 -65.45 90.23
CA GLY A 765 42.79 -65.40 89.66
C GLY A 765 43.88 -66.15 90.43
N LYS A 766 43.56 -66.81 91.55
CA LYS A 766 44.50 -67.68 92.28
C LYS A 766 44.24 -69.14 91.99
N MET A 767 45.28 -69.90 91.66
CA MET A 767 45.19 -71.36 91.48
C MET A 767 44.81 -72.02 92.81
N ILE A 768 43.83 -72.91 92.77
CA ILE A 768 43.38 -73.71 93.92
C ILE A 768 43.52 -75.21 93.67
N LEU A 769 43.59 -75.64 92.41
CA LEU A 769 43.75 -77.03 91.99
C LEU A 769 44.59 -77.11 90.70
N HIS A 770 45.41 -78.14 90.58
CA HIS A 770 46.13 -78.51 89.36
C HIS A 770 46.21 -80.04 89.26
N ASP A 771 45.57 -80.64 88.25
CA ASP A 771 45.55 -82.08 88.05
C ASP A 771 46.34 -82.48 86.79
N PHE A 772 47.15 -83.53 86.90
CA PHE A 772 47.90 -84.15 85.81
C PHE A 772 47.24 -85.45 85.39
N PHE A 773 47.22 -85.75 84.09
CA PHE A 773 46.58 -86.97 83.58
C PHE A 773 47.55 -87.83 82.77
N ASP A 774 47.28 -89.14 82.72
CA ASP A 774 47.96 -90.05 81.81
C ASP A 774 47.43 -89.96 80.37
N LYS A 775 48.03 -90.73 79.46
CA LYS A 775 47.65 -90.76 78.03
C LYS A 775 46.21 -91.26 77.78
N SER A 776 45.54 -91.81 78.79
CA SER A 776 44.17 -92.29 78.72
C SER A 776 43.18 -91.33 79.38
N GLY A 777 43.64 -90.17 79.89
CA GLY A 777 42.81 -89.15 80.54
C GLY A 777 42.49 -89.47 82.00
N ARG A 778 43.30 -90.29 82.68
CA ARG A 778 43.13 -90.61 84.10
C ARG A 778 44.05 -89.75 84.95
N ILE A 779 43.54 -89.15 86.03
CA ILE A 779 44.32 -88.29 86.94
C ILE A 779 45.43 -89.11 87.58
N ILE A 780 46.69 -88.76 87.37
CA ILE A 780 47.86 -89.39 88.02
C ILE A 780 48.38 -88.56 89.19
N GLU A 781 48.07 -87.27 89.22
CA GLU A 781 48.42 -86.37 90.32
C GLU A 781 47.40 -85.22 90.42
N ALA A 782 47.07 -84.78 91.63
CA ALA A 782 46.12 -83.69 91.91
C ALA A 782 46.65 -82.79 93.04
N ASP A 783 47.11 -81.60 92.69
CA ASP A 783 47.74 -80.61 93.56
C ASP A 783 46.72 -79.60 94.07
N ARG A 784 46.67 -79.36 95.38
CA ARG A 784 45.71 -78.45 96.03
C ARG A 784 46.43 -77.26 96.63
N TYR A 785 45.94 -76.06 96.39
CA TYR A 785 46.57 -74.82 96.84
C TYR A 785 45.71 -74.09 97.87
N GLY A 786 46.37 -73.45 98.84
CA GLY A 786 45.73 -72.62 99.86
C GLY A 786 45.28 -71.26 99.31
N ALA A 787 44.54 -70.50 100.12
CA ALA A 787 44.09 -69.15 99.76
C ALA A 787 45.26 -68.15 99.49
N ASP A 788 46.47 -68.48 99.91
CA ASP A 788 47.70 -67.75 99.65
C ASP A 788 48.36 -68.13 98.30
N GLY A 789 47.80 -69.08 97.56
CA GLY A 789 48.32 -69.58 96.28
C GLY A 789 49.49 -70.55 96.43
N LYS A 790 49.81 -71.00 97.65
CA LYS A 790 50.86 -72.00 97.89
C LYS A 790 50.28 -73.41 97.90
N LEU A 791 51.06 -74.39 97.47
CA LEU A 791 50.71 -75.80 97.58
C LEU A 791 50.40 -76.13 99.04
N SER A 792 49.21 -76.66 99.29
CA SER A 792 48.74 -77.11 100.61
C SER A 792 48.90 -78.63 100.78
N GLY A 793 48.81 -79.36 99.67
CA GLY A 793 49.02 -80.80 99.57
C GLY A 793 48.76 -81.29 98.14
N PHE A 794 49.06 -82.55 97.86
CA PHE A 794 48.82 -83.16 96.55
C PHE A 794 48.48 -84.63 96.70
N SER A 795 47.84 -85.22 95.70
CA SER A 795 47.49 -86.64 95.68
C SER A 795 48.11 -87.31 94.47
N LYS A 796 48.73 -88.49 94.61
CA LYS A 796 49.23 -89.29 93.47
C LYS A 796 48.44 -90.56 93.29
N TYR A 797 48.08 -90.85 92.05
CA TYR A 797 47.25 -91.99 91.67
C TYR A 797 48.05 -93.01 90.88
N LEU A 798 48.02 -94.27 91.30
CA LEU A 798 48.62 -95.40 90.57
C LEU A 798 47.54 -96.38 90.17
N TYR A 799 47.32 -96.53 88.86
CA TYR A 799 46.31 -97.41 88.29
C TYR A 799 46.86 -98.81 88.04
N ASN A 800 46.07 -99.81 88.40
CA ASN A 800 46.28 -101.21 88.07
C ASN A 800 45.61 -101.56 86.72
N ASN A 801 46.00 -102.69 86.14
CA ASN A 801 45.46 -103.14 84.85
C ASN A 801 43.96 -103.50 84.88
N ASP A 802 43.41 -103.76 86.07
CA ASP A 802 41.98 -104.06 86.27
C ASP A 802 41.11 -102.79 86.46
N GLY A 803 41.72 -101.60 86.37
CA GLY A 803 41.07 -100.31 86.58
C GLY A 803 40.98 -99.86 88.05
N SER A 804 41.37 -100.71 89.02
CA SER A 804 41.55 -100.26 90.41
C SER A 804 42.75 -99.30 90.52
N TYR A 805 42.76 -98.42 91.52
CA TYR A 805 43.84 -97.44 91.67
C TYR A 805 44.12 -97.05 93.11
N TRP A 806 45.38 -96.76 93.42
CA TRP A 806 45.79 -96.22 94.71
C TRP A 806 45.80 -94.70 94.66
N SER A 807 45.04 -94.01 95.52
CA SER A 807 45.26 -92.58 95.84
C SER A 807 46.22 -92.46 97.02
N ASN A 808 47.25 -91.65 96.89
CA ASN A 808 48.21 -91.35 97.94
C ASN A 808 48.19 -89.84 98.18
N ASP A 809 47.66 -89.38 99.32
CA ASP A 809 47.57 -87.97 99.68
C ASP A 809 48.79 -87.53 100.46
N TYR A 810 49.41 -86.43 100.08
CA TYR A 810 50.61 -85.84 100.64
C TYR A 810 50.36 -84.42 101.13
N ASN A 811 51.11 -83.96 102.13
CA ASN A 811 51.15 -82.53 102.48
C ASN A 811 52.06 -81.75 101.51
N ALA A 812 52.05 -80.42 101.62
CA ALA A 812 52.88 -79.52 100.81
C ALA A 812 54.39 -79.81 100.81
N THR A 813 54.90 -80.51 101.84
CA THR A 813 56.32 -80.89 101.97
C THR A 813 56.65 -82.28 101.40
N GLY A 814 55.67 -82.98 100.82
CA GLY A 814 55.84 -84.31 100.25
C GLY A 814 55.72 -85.49 101.22
N ASN A 815 55.20 -85.26 102.44
CA ASN A 815 54.96 -86.34 103.41
C ASN A 815 53.60 -86.99 103.17
N LEU A 816 53.56 -88.32 103.08
CA LEU A 816 52.34 -89.11 102.87
C LEU A 816 51.42 -89.02 104.10
N LEU A 817 50.23 -88.48 103.92
CA LEU A 817 49.20 -88.32 104.94
C LEU A 817 48.23 -89.49 104.96
N ALA A 818 47.80 -89.93 103.77
CA ALA A 818 46.82 -90.99 103.62
C ALA A 818 47.05 -91.77 102.32
N LYS A 819 46.64 -93.04 102.32
CA LYS A 819 46.66 -93.90 101.14
C LYS A 819 45.37 -94.72 101.09
N ALA A 820 44.74 -94.82 99.93
CA ALA A 820 43.53 -95.62 99.75
C ALA A 820 43.52 -96.32 98.39
N LEU A 821 43.13 -97.59 98.34
CA LEU A 821 42.85 -98.32 97.10
C LEU A 821 41.37 -98.15 96.77
N TYR A 822 41.11 -97.78 95.53
CA TYR A 822 39.78 -97.65 94.96
C TYR A 822 39.59 -98.70 93.89
N GLY A 823 38.38 -99.24 93.77
CA GLY A 823 37.99 -100.08 92.65
C GLY A 823 37.76 -99.25 91.39
N ASN A 824 37.56 -99.93 90.25
CA ASN A 824 37.33 -99.27 88.96
C ASN A 824 36.09 -98.32 88.98
N GLY A 825 35.12 -98.54 89.87
CA GLY A 825 33.95 -97.66 90.06
C GLY A 825 34.16 -96.52 91.07
N GLY A 826 35.37 -96.32 91.60
CA GLY A 826 35.66 -95.28 92.61
C GLY A 826 35.25 -95.63 94.04
N GLN A 827 34.78 -96.86 94.31
CA GLN A 827 34.54 -97.33 95.68
C GLN A 827 35.84 -97.64 96.40
N VAL A 828 35.96 -97.26 97.67
CA VAL A 828 37.13 -97.58 98.50
C VAL A 828 37.15 -99.07 98.79
N LEU A 829 38.22 -99.76 98.37
CA LEU A 829 38.48 -101.17 98.66
C LEU A 829 39.34 -101.34 99.92
N THR A 830 40.30 -100.44 100.14
CA THR A 830 41.11 -100.38 101.37
C THR A 830 41.56 -98.94 101.65
N GLN A 831 41.69 -98.54 102.92
CA GLN A 831 42.17 -97.22 103.32
C GLN A 831 43.15 -97.34 104.49
N ALA A 832 44.26 -96.61 104.43
CA ALA A 832 45.27 -96.48 105.47
C ALA A 832 45.62 -94.99 105.64
N SER A 833 45.12 -94.36 106.69
CA SER A 833 45.55 -93.02 107.11
C SER A 833 46.83 -93.16 107.93
N ILE A 834 47.92 -92.51 107.52
CA ILE A 834 49.26 -92.72 108.10
C ILE A 834 49.61 -91.62 109.12
N TYR A 835 48.92 -90.46 109.08
CA TYR A 835 49.04 -89.41 110.11
C TYR A 835 47.69 -89.00 110.71
N SER A 836 47.47 -89.40 111.98
CA SER A 836 46.42 -88.86 112.84
C SER A 836 46.97 -87.70 113.66
N ASN A 837 47.09 -86.52 113.05
CA ASN A 837 47.14 -85.28 113.83
C ASN A 837 46.06 -84.36 113.28
N LYS A 838 45.22 -83.85 114.20
CA LYS A 838 44.18 -82.86 113.96
C LYS A 838 44.76 -81.66 113.20
N LEU A 839 44.72 -81.71 111.87
CA LEU A 839 44.44 -80.52 111.08
C LEU A 839 42.95 -80.23 111.27
N GLY A 840 42.66 -79.04 111.79
CA GLY A 840 41.28 -78.55 111.93
C GLY A 840 40.55 -78.70 110.60
N GLY A 841 39.43 -79.44 110.68
CA GLY A 841 38.40 -79.68 109.68
C GLY A 841 38.59 -79.07 108.30
N VAL A 842 38.95 -79.93 107.35
CA VAL A 842 38.35 -79.88 106.02
C VAL A 842 37.82 -81.28 105.75
N GLY A 843 36.49 -81.41 105.70
CA GLY A 843 35.83 -82.68 105.51
C GLY A 843 36.28 -83.34 104.20
N PHE A 844 36.68 -84.60 104.29
CA PHE A 844 36.80 -85.48 103.14
C PHE A 844 35.37 -85.77 102.64
N GLY A 845 34.86 -84.88 101.79
CA GLY A 845 33.67 -85.12 101.00
C GLY A 845 34.01 -86.13 99.90
N ASN A 846 33.19 -87.17 99.79
CA ASN A 846 33.28 -88.22 98.78
C ASN A 846 33.53 -87.65 97.38
N LEU A 847 34.70 -87.95 96.82
CA LEU A 847 34.98 -87.77 95.39
C LEU A 847 34.20 -88.88 94.66
N ILE A 848 33.02 -88.54 94.16
CA ILE A 848 32.28 -89.40 93.24
C ILE A 848 33.06 -89.41 91.92
N ALA A 849 33.45 -90.61 91.49
CA ALA A 849 34.03 -90.86 90.19
C ALA A 849 33.09 -90.33 89.09
N PHE A 850 33.56 -89.33 88.35
CA PHE A 850 32.93 -88.94 87.09
C PHE A 850 33.33 -89.97 86.02
N GLY A 851 32.41 -90.88 85.74
CA GLY A 851 32.39 -91.61 84.48
C GLY A 851 31.85 -90.71 83.38
N GLN A 852 32.60 -90.64 82.27
CA GLN A 852 32.27 -90.05 80.97
C GLN A 852 32.17 -88.51 80.90
N ILE A 853 33.22 -87.90 80.34
CA ILE A 853 33.15 -86.68 79.52
C ILE A 853 33.27 -87.11 78.06
#